data_AF-A0A452EBL6-F1
#
_entry.id   AF-A0A452EBL6-F1
#
_cell.length_a   1.000
_cell.length_b   1.000
_cell.length_c   1.000
_cell.angle_alpha   90.00
_cell.angle_beta   90.00
_cell.angle_gamma   90.00
#
_symmetry.space_group_name_H-M   'P 1'
#
loop_
_entity.id
_entity.type
_entity.pdbx_description
1 polymer ?
#
loop_
_entity_poly.entity_id
_entity_poly.type
_entity_poly.pdbx_seq_one_letter_code
_entity_poly.pdbx_strand_id
1 'polypeptide(L)'
;MPLPRRGRGPLLAGPRMASTSLPQATAHSPSSAQRLTPQRHSSEQVPPGPEPQADFRSGGWLQKGSGGDARDSRQTPCAGMGSRHRICSREEVVMHCASDSDSGSVDLQLGNLEDIKKQPSSLELTDSDISEIPGLPRESLTDTSRHLTHQGPLGEVVVEQLIQSIQKFFNGELKSQLEKLTALRSLSSLSRTLPSDETTESFIHSHIADIVHLLSTLVEEEPLPSLFSPVLQEVFTTITDFSCQDVYLLFGSEDRADLFSLVTKSVIALPSIKTLTHLQEIMPGGSCNSECLYRQTFQAFVEMLQSLVIKDRHLENLDIVFKHMDPWLQSDKDHERERATTSMAQVLKCLFKHLSLQLPVRFQRLGHLVALMALLCGDPLKEVAEEAAEGMHYLLHITLRLKCITYDKKNRQHLKRAMKRCRELLELYNIKQFYSCPFRIAQVFEVFLNSNELYQFVMATLDGLKNLKPPHMQRSAGKLLIALVKKAQSRFEKVPEIMGVICALLSTSSQPNVRQQITNIVSLLMSRPKYTDTVINHLLCHPVPYDRHLAELWRTLEVELPKTTWILWRLLRKLQKCHDSGTQEKMAYVAVAVTDALYEVFVGNRLRAATFRLFPQLLMTLLVQVHHAIGLTMSDVAIPSGLYPEQEVSSEVTPLCFAIQATKTLLLRTFCWQEFNIMEKNKGWTLLEGKDCHLQGVSLLANALLERNHLLAHKVMYLLVPFLNRGNEKHKLTSAGFFVELLQSPVARRFPSIYCVARLKDWLLLENNLFKILALRGLCYLTRQEEMKEDIKSLLPCILDLLCESDEKIVLLAIQILLQFVRTMDFTTLSAMMRTLFSLFGDVRPDVHRFSMTLFGASIKSVKYTDKKGVESQVLDSLVPLLLYSQDENDAIAAESRQVLTICARFLKWKLPQAVYCKDPWFINPSDVATICKFFVCEQ
;
A
#
# COMPACT_ATOMS: atom_id res chain seq x y z
N MET A 1 44.78 17.92 -49.51
CA MET A 1 44.57 18.05 -50.98
C MET A 1 45.11 16.79 -51.65
N PRO A 2 44.68 16.40 -52.88
CA PRO A 2 43.78 17.07 -53.86
C PRO A 2 42.31 16.59 -53.74
N LEU A 3 41.35 16.73 -54.67
CA LEU A 3 40.81 17.87 -55.47
C LEU A 3 39.31 17.53 -55.86
N PRO A 4 38.50 18.41 -56.52
CA PRO A 4 37.02 18.43 -56.44
C PRO A 4 36.28 18.43 -57.81
N ARG A 5 34.95 18.69 -57.85
CA ARG A 5 34.18 19.59 -58.78
C ARG A 5 32.64 19.35 -58.70
N ARG A 6 31.78 20.38 -58.58
CA ARG A 6 31.01 21.10 -59.65
C ARG A 6 30.37 20.19 -60.71
N GLY A 7 29.07 20.25 -61.07
CA GLY A 7 27.95 21.15 -60.73
C GLY A 7 27.11 21.53 -61.98
N ARG A 8 25.82 21.90 -61.87
CA ARG A 8 25.00 22.62 -62.90
C ARG A 8 23.54 22.89 -62.44
N GLY A 9 23.01 24.07 -62.78
CA GLY A 9 21.58 24.30 -63.11
C GLY A 9 21.49 24.70 -64.61
N PRO A 10 20.52 25.52 -65.10
CA PRO A 10 19.32 26.11 -64.47
C PRO A 10 18.05 26.09 -65.41
N LEU A 11 17.25 27.18 -65.43
CA LEU A 11 16.09 27.58 -66.32
C LEU A 11 14.68 27.35 -65.68
N LEU A 12 13.64 28.22 -65.78
CA LEU A 12 13.48 29.62 -66.28
C LEU A 12 12.14 30.26 -65.79
N ALA A 13 12.08 31.61 -65.61
CA ALA A 13 10.93 32.58 -65.60
C ALA A 13 9.54 32.23 -64.94
N GLY A 14 8.74 33.11 -64.30
CA GLY A 14 8.58 34.60 -64.22
C GLY A 14 7.06 34.97 -64.38
N PRO A 15 6.48 36.17 -64.07
CA PRO A 15 7.00 37.46 -63.54
C PRO A 15 6.21 38.06 -62.30
N ARG A 16 6.83 38.81 -61.35
CA ARG A 16 7.00 40.30 -61.15
C ARG A 16 5.82 41.21 -60.69
N MET A 17 5.97 41.88 -59.54
CA MET A 17 6.16 43.36 -59.29
C MET A 17 6.33 43.63 -57.76
N ALA A 18 7.44 44.19 -57.25
CA ALA A 18 7.80 45.63 -57.01
C ALA A 18 7.09 46.29 -55.78
N SER A 19 7.69 47.08 -54.86
CA SER A 19 9.09 47.52 -54.59
C SER A 19 9.22 48.40 -53.30
N THR A 20 10.37 48.37 -52.57
CA THR A 20 11.02 49.48 -51.74
C THR A 20 10.25 50.23 -50.59
N SER A 21 10.83 50.95 -49.60
CA SER A 21 12.03 50.83 -48.70
C SER A 21 12.19 52.04 -47.72
N LEU A 22 12.21 51.84 -46.37
CA LEU A 22 12.72 52.77 -45.29
C LEU A 22 12.11 54.22 -45.20
N PRO A 23 12.41 55.13 -44.22
CA PRO A 23 13.47 55.18 -43.18
C PRO A 23 13.05 55.58 -41.71
N GLN A 24 14.00 56.13 -40.95
CA GLN A 24 14.19 56.16 -39.47
C GLN A 24 13.54 57.30 -38.61
N ALA A 25 13.36 56.98 -37.31
CA ALA A 25 13.83 57.69 -36.09
C ALA A 25 12.98 58.69 -35.25
N THR A 26 13.35 58.71 -33.95
CA THR A 26 13.00 59.59 -32.78
C THR A 26 11.66 59.35 -32.07
N ALA A 27 11.54 59.41 -30.73
CA ALA A 27 12.53 59.35 -29.62
C ALA A 27 11.82 59.06 -28.25
N HIS A 28 12.61 58.84 -27.19
CA HIS A 28 12.25 58.85 -25.74
C HIS A 28 11.52 57.65 -25.09
N SER A 29 12.32 56.88 -24.34
CA SER A 29 12.00 56.31 -23.00
C SER A 29 12.35 57.37 -21.90
N PRO A 30 12.18 57.20 -20.55
CA PRO A 30 12.10 55.92 -19.81
C PRO A 30 11.30 55.83 -18.45
N SER A 31 11.12 54.58 -18.00
CA SER A 31 11.27 54.09 -16.60
C SER A 31 10.38 54.53 -15.41
N SER A 32 10.42 53.66 -14.37
CA SER A 32 9.81 53.74 -13.01
C SER A 32 8.28 53.55 -12.96
N ALA A 33 7.66 52.67 -12.15
CA ALA A 33 7.91 52.08 -10.83
C ALA A 33 7.33 52.87 -9.63
N GLN A 34 6.68 52.11 -8.73
CA GLN A 34 6.32 52.41 -7.33
C GLN A 34 4.90 52.95 -6.97
N ARG A 35 4.27 52.18 -6.06
CA ARG A 35 3.59 52.58 -4.79
C ARG A 35 2.15 53.15 -4.75
N LEU A 36 1.32 52.38 -4.02
CA LEU A 36 0.52 52.77 -2.84
C LEU A 36 -0.72 53.69 -2.94
N THR A 37 -1.92 53.05 -2.97
CA THR A 37 -3.13 53.37 -2.13
C THR A 37 -3.80 54.77 -2.30
N PRO A 38 -4.91 55.16 -1.62
CA PRO A 38 -5.83 54.46 -0.68
C PRO A 38 -7.37 54.65 -0.97
N GLN A 39 -8.21 54.31 0.03
CA GLN A 39 -9.66 54.62 0.23
C GLN A 39 -10.69 53.79 -0.59
N ARG A 40 -11.57 52.98 0.05
CA ARG A 40 -12.78 53.25 0.89
C ARG A 40 -13.98 53.74 0.02
N HIS A 41 -15.22 53.26 0.14
CA HIS A 41 -16.01 52.93 1.36
C HIS A 41 -17.20 51.95 1.10
N SER A 42 -17.60 51.18 2.14
CA SER A 42 -18.99 50.79 2.53
C SER A 42 -19.85 49.87 1.62
N SER A 43 -20.83 49.07 2.09
CA SER A 43 -21.14 48.49 3.44
C SER A 43 -22.42 47.59 3.39
N GLU A 44 -22.43 46.41 4.05
CA GLU A 44 -23.60 45.72 4.70
C GLU A 44 -23.13 44.32 5.21
N GLN A 45 -22.86 44.12 6.52
CA GLN A 45 -23.72 43.62 7.62
C GLN A 45 -23.99 42.08 7.69
N VAL A 46 -23.04 41.33 8.31
CA VAL A 46 -23.15 40.62 9.64
C VAL A 46 -24.40 39.73 9.89
N PRO A 47 -24.29 38.46 10.40
CA PRO A 47 -23.42 38.05 11.53
C PRO A 47 -22.69 36.69 11.49
N PRO A 48 -21.63 36.54 12.29
CA PRO A 48 -21.18 35.24 12.84
C PRO A 48 -20.89 35.25 14.36
N GLY A 49 -20.73 34.06 14.95
CA GLY A 49 -20.07 33.84 16.24
C GLY A 49 -20.20 32.38 16.71
N PRO A 50 -19.50 31.95 17.79
CA PRO A 50 -18.37 32.59 18.46
C PRO A 50 -17.11 31.69 18.55
N GLU A 51 -15.92 32.30 18.62
CA GLU A 51 -14.69 31.68 19.16
C GLU A 51 -14.35 32.30 20.53
N PRO A 52 -13.85 31.54 21.52
CA PRO A 52 -13.40 32.09 22.80
C PRO A 52 -11.90 32.44 22.78
N GLN A 53 -11.59 33.69 23.16
CA GLN A 53 -10.23 34.15 23.48
C GLN A 53 -9.76 33.66 24.86
N ALA A 54 -8.44 33.63 25.07
CA ALA A 54 -7.84 33.79 26.38
C ALA A 54 -6.57 34.66 26.27
N ASP A 55 -6.58 35.81 26.94
CA ASP A 55 -5.55 36.85 26.83
C ASP A 55 -4.29 36.55 27.65
N PHE A 56 -3.14 37.01 27.12
CA PHE A 56 -1.94 37.29 27.91
C PHE A 56 -1.98 38.75 28.40
N ARG A 57 -1.78 38.99 29.71
CA ARG A 57 -1.29 40.28 30.21
C ARG A 57 -0.27 40.13 31.34
N SER A 58 0.59 41.14 31.43
CA SER A 58 1.85 41.17 32.17
C SER A 58 1.85 42.09 33.39
N GLY A 59 2.74 41.80 34.35
CA GLY A 59 3.18 42.72 35.40
C GLY A 59 3.30 42.01 36.76
N GLY A 60 4.32 42.24 37.59
CA GLY A 60 5.55 43.00 37.39
C GLY A 60 6.28 43.28 38.71
N TRP A 61 7.62 43.34 38.66
CA TRP A 61 8.53 43.98 39.63
C TRP A 61 8.79 43.34 41.02
N LEU A 62 10.09 43.14 41.30
CA LEU A 62 10.91 43.38 42.53
C LEU A 62 10.34 43.02 43.94
N GLN A 63 11.12 42.66 44.97
CA GLN A 63 12.54 42.85 45.28
C GLN A 63 12.97 41.94 46.45
N LYS A 64 14.28 41.59 46.55
CA LYS A 64 14.99 41.05 47.76
C LYS A 64 14.48 39.71 48.35
N GLY A 65 15.32 38.89 48.98
CA GLY A 65 16.76 38.99 49.24
C GLY A 65 17.15 38.21 50.52
N SER A 66 18.36 37.65 50.57
CA SER A 66 18.90 36.77 51.64
C SER A 66 18.16 35.43 51.84
N GLY A 67 18.80 34.34 52.26
CA GLY A 67 20.22 34.11 52.54
C GLY A 67 20.43 32.86 53.41
N GLY A 68 21.61 32.24 53.34
CA GLY A 68 21.98 31.02 54.08
C GLY A 68 21.52 29.73 53.37
N ASP A 69 22.35 28.70 53.19
CA ASP A 69 23.13 27.92 54.18
C ASP A 69 22.23 27.21 55.22
N ALA A 70 22.35 25.90 55.47
CA ALA A 70 23.30 24.92 54.93
C ALA A 70 22.77 23.48 55.02
N ARG A 71 23.51 22.57 54.38
CA ARG A 71 23.91 21.22 54.86
C ARG A 71 22.92 20.44 55.74
N ASP A 72 22.42 19.26 55.36
CA ASP A 72 23.08 17.98 54.98
C ASP A 72 22.75 16.91 56.04
N SER A 73 22.98 15.65 55.72
CA SER A 73 22.76 14.44 56.56
C SER A 73 21.28 14.13 56.89
N ARG A 74 20.64 13.06 56.40
CA ARG A 74 20.94 11.61 56.32
C ARG A 74 20.33 10.80 57.49
N GLN A 75 19.60 9.76 57.09
CA GLN A 75 19.31 8.49 57.79
C GLN A 75 18.23 8.45 58.91
N THR A 76 17.00 8.07 58.50
CA THR A 76 16.25 6.82 58.82
C THR A 76 16.75 5.92 59.98
N PRO A 77 15.90 5.11 60.69
CA PRO A 77 14.72 4.42 60.13
C PRO A 77 13.49 4.14 61.05
N CYS A 78 12.42 3.56 60.45
CA CYS A 78 11.35 2.72 61.06
C CYS A 78 10.43 3.32 62.17
N ALA A 79 9.13 3.00 62.26
CA ALA A 79 8.19 2.27 61.40
C ALA A 79 6.73 2.69 61.75
N GLY A 80 5.77 2.53 60.83
CA GLY A 80 4.35 2.81 61.10
C GLY A 80 3.45 2.70 59.87
N MET A 81 2.46 1.80 59.89
CA MET A 81 1.58 1.49 58.76
C MET A 81 0.56 2.60 58.47
N GLY A 82 0.20 2.84 57.20
CA GLY A 82 -1.01 3.63 56.90
C GLY A 82 -1.27 4.11 55.46
N SER A 83 -2.06 3.34 54.72
CA SER A 83 -2.98 3.79 53.64
C SER A 83 -2.47 4.21 52.23
N ARG A 84 -2.86 3.38 51.26
CA ARG A 84 -3.50 3.73 49.97
C ARG A 84 -2.90 4.89 49.13
N HIS A 85 -1.94 4.56 48.27
CA HIS A 85 -1.72 5.32 47.03
C HIS A 85 -2.77 4.95 45.95
N ARG A 86 -3.43 5.97 45.38
CA ARG A 86 -3.86 5.95 43.97
C ARG A 86 -2.87 6.85 43.21
N ILE A 87 -2.06 6.26 42.35
CA ILE A 87 -1.20 7.01 41.41
C ILE A 87 -1.83 6.84 40.02
N CYS A 88 -2.10 7.97 39.35
CA CYS A 88 -2.38 8.00 37.93
C CYS A 88 -1.05 7.88 37.18
N SER A 89 -0.75 6.70 36.66
CA SER A 89 0.51 6.42 35.96
C SER A 89 0.51 7.01 34.55
N ARG A 90 1.37 7.99 34.34
CA ARG A 90 1.79 8.51 33.03
C ARG A 90 2.53 7.40 32.27
N GLU A 91 1.96 6.89 31.19
CA GLU A 91 2.61 5.86 30.36
C GLU A 91 3.78 6.45 29.56
N GLU A 92 5.00 6.20 30.04
CA GLU A 92 6.22 6.28 29.24
C GLU A 92 6.33 5.02 28.38
N VAL A 93 6.05 5.14 27.07
CA VAL A 93 6.27 4.04 26.12
C VAL A 93 7.76 3.98 25.76
N VAL A 94 8.52 3.28 26.59
CA VAL A 94 9.89 2.86 26.29
C VAL A 94 9.84 1.77 25.20
N MET A 95 10.30 2.11 24.00
CA MET A 95 10.46 1.14 22.91
C MET A 95 11.72 0.31 23.14
N HIS A 96 11.56 -0.92 23.65
CA HIS A 96 12.64 -1.90 23.63
C HIS A 96 12.99 -2.28 22.18
N CYS A 97 14.26 -2.15 21.83
CA CYS A 97 14.80 -2.75 20.61
C CYS A 97 14.94 -4.26 20.84
N ALA A 98 14.14 -5.06 20.15
CA ALA A 98 14.35 -6.51 20.05
C ALA A 98 15.21 -6.80 18.81
N SER A 99 16.33 -7.49 19.02
CA SER A 99 17.16 -8.09 17.97
C SER A 99 16.47 -9.32 17.37
N ASP A 100 16.72 -9.59 16.09
CA ASP A 100 16.21 -10.76 15.40
C ASP A 100 16.78 -12.08 15.98
N SER A 101 15.96 -13.13 15.97
CA SER A 101 16.42 -14.52 15.94
C SER A 101 15.39 -15.39 15.22
N ASP A 102 15.85 -16.12 14.20
CA ASP A 102 15.03 -17.00 13.36
C ASP A 102 14.90 -18.42 13.94
N SER A 103 13.84 -19.12 13.51
CA SER A 103 13.68 -20.58 13.48
C SER A 103 13.52 -21.34 14.81
N GLY A 104 12.69 -22.40 14.78
CA GLY A 104 12.54 -23.34 15.89
C GLY A 104 11.15 -23.97 16.01
N SER A 105 10.89 -25.05 15.28
CA SER A 105 9.74 -25.93 15.51
C SER A 105 10.07 -26.94 16.62
N VAL A 106 9.28 -27.00 17.71
CA VAL A 106 9.27 -28.16 18.63
C VAL A 106 7.87 -28.34 19.24
N ASP A 107 7.37 -29.57 19.24
CA ASP A 107 6.18 -30.01 19.99
C ASP A 107 6.41 -29.96 21.50
N LEU A 108 5.36 -29.70 22.29
CA LEU A 108 5.32 -30.20 23.67
C LEU A 108 3.96 -30.79 24.03
N GLN A 109 4.01 -32.06 24.40
CA GLN A 109 2.90 -32.84 24.95
C GLN A 109 2.71 -32.58 26.46
N LEU A 110 1.50 -32.87 26.93
CA LEU A 110 1.16 -33.47 28.23
C LEU A 110 1.76 -32.88 29.53
N GLY A 111 0.86 -32.29 30.34
CA GLY A 111 1.03 -32.11 31.78
C GLY A 111 -0.35 -32.14 32.45
N ASN A 112 -0.68 -33.25 33.13
CA ASN A 112 -1.99 -33.48 33.74
C ASN A 112 -2.21 -32.62 35.00
N LEU A 113 -3.48 -32.27 35.25
CA LEU A 113 -4.05 -32.32 36.59
C LEU A 113 -5.58 -32.49 36.52
N GLU A 114 -6.03 -33.66 36.95
CA GLU A 114 -7.36 -33.88 37.50
C GLU A 114 -7.51 -32.96 38.74
N ASP A 115 -8.67 -32.52 39.20
CA ASP A 115 -9.97 -33.16 39.21
C ASP A 115 -11.06 -32.09 39.46
N ILE A 116 -12.30 -32.36 39.05
CA ILE A 116 -13.56 -31.94 39.72
C ILE A 116 -14.73 -32.46 38.87
N LYS A 117 -15.35 -33.51 39.38
CA LYS A 117 -16.66 -33.99 38.92
C LYS A 117 -17.71 -32.87 38.98
N LYS A 118 -18.31 -32.57 37.83
CA LYS A 118 -19.76 -32.28 37.71
C LYS A 118 -20.18 -32.47 36.26
N GLN A 119 -21.03 -33.46 36.01
CA GLN A 119 -21.77 -33.55 34.75
C GLN A 119 -22.64 -32.30 34.59
N PRO A 120 -22.76 -31.79 33.36
CA PRO A 120 -24.05 -31.35 32.84
C PRO A 120 -24.45 -32.23 31.66
N SER A 121 -25.74 -32.58 31.68
CA SER A 121 -26.50 -33.34 30.69
C SER A 121 -26.05 -33.18 29.23
N SER A 122 -26.01 -34.32 28.54
CA SER A 122 -25.98 -34.43 27.08
C SER A 122 -27.27 -33.89 26.47
N LEU A 123 -27.36 -32.56 26.33
CA LEU A 123 -28.32 -31.91 25.45
C LEU A 123 -27.81 -32.03 24.01
N GLU A 124 -28.31 -33.05 23.32
CA GLU A 124 -28.33 -33.06 21.87
C GLU A 124 -29.14 -31.86 21.38
N LEU A 125 -28.61 -31.17 20.36
CA LEU A 125 -29.39 -30.20 19.59
C LEU A 125 -30.43 -31.01 18.81
N THR A 126 -31.64 -31.15 19.37
CA THR A 126 -32.80 -31.63 18.61
C THR A 126 -33.32 -30.51 17.71
N ASP A 127 -34.12 -30.83 16.69
CA ASP A 127 -34.71 -29.85 15.76
C ASP A 127 -35.45 -28.70 16.47
N SER A 128 -35.87 -28.91 17.72
CA SER A 128 -36.36 -27.92 18.67
C SER A 128 -35.53 -26.63 18.72
N ASP A 129 -34.19 -26.73 18.86
CA ASP A 129 -33.28 -25.57 18.97
C ASP A 129 -33.22 -24.74 17.65
N ILE A 130 -33.62 -25.33 16.52
CA ILE A 130 -33.71 -24.68 15.20
C ILE A 130 -35.09 -24.03 15.01
N SER A 131 -36.13 -24.58 15.65
CA SER A 131 -37.52 -24.10 15.55
C SER A 131 -37.81 -22.75 16.24
N GLU A 132 -36.86 -22.21 17.02
CA GLU A 132 -36.97 -20.92 17.72
C GLU A 132 -36.51 -19.69 16.89
N ILE A 133 -36.26 -19.84 15.58
CA ILE A 133 -35.99 -18.69 14.71
C ILE A 133 -37.33 -18.07 14.27
N PRO A 134 -37.56 -16.75 14.40
CA PRO A 134 -38.82 -16.14 13.98
C PRO A 134 -39.11 -16.41 12.50
N GLY A 135 -40.31 -16.91 12.19
CA GLY A 135 -40.77 -17.16 10.83
C GLY A 135 -40.96 -18.63 10.45
N LEU A 136 -40.69 -19.61 11.33
CA LEU A 136 -41.14 -20.99 11.11
C LEU A 136 -42.67 -21.09 11.23
N PRO A 137 -43.40 -21.54 10.19
CA PRO A 137 -44.73 -22.09 10.37
C PRO A 137 -44.57 -23.39 11.16
N ARG A 138 -45.18 -23.48 12.34
CA ARG A 138 -45.41 -24.77 13.01
C ARG A 138 -46.62 -25.45 12.38
N GLU A 139 -46.58 -25.63 11.06
CA GLU A 139 -47.54 -26.49 10.38
C GLU A 139 -47.23 -27.93 10.80
N SER A 140 -48.21 -28.56 11.44
CA SER A 140 -48.21 -29.99 11.66
C SER A 140 -48.05 -30.72 10.33
N LEU A 141 -47.41 -31.90 10.38
CA LEU A 141 -47.57 -32.92 9.35
C LEU A 141 -49.05 -33.35 9.31
N THR A 142 -49.83 -32.59 8.57
CA THR A 142 -51.25 -32.81 8.29
C THR A 142 -51.47 -32.57 6.80
N ASP A 143 -51.43 -33.68 6.06
CA ASP A 143 -52.05 -33.90 4.74
C ASP A 143 -52.20 -32.68 3.82
N THR A 144 -51.07 -32.28 3.23
CA THR A 144 -51.07 -31.77 1.84
C THR A 144 -50.15 -32.58 0.92
N SER A 145 -50.04 -33.88 1.22
CA SER A 145 -50.16 -34.86 0.14
C SER A 145 -51.53 -34.64 -0.52
N ARG A 146 -51.57 -33.88 -1.62
CA ARG A 146 -52.58 -34.17 -2.64
C ARG A 146 -52.31 -35.62 -3.03
N HIS A 147 -53.25 -36.51 -2.72
CA HIS A 147 -53.15 -37.90 -3.10
C HIS A 147 -52.75 -37.97 -4.57
N LEU A 148 -51.52 -38.40 -4.85
CA LEU A 148 -51.23 -39.12 -6.07
C LEU A 148 -52.23 -40.26 -6.07
N THR A 149 -53.23 -40.16 -6.95
CA THR A 149 -54.22 -41.19 -7.12
C THR A 149 -53.44 -42.45 -7.51
N HIS A 150 -53.35 -43.40 -6.58
CA HIS A 150 -53.02 -44.77 -6.93
C HIS A 150 -54.13 -45.27 -7.86
N GLN A 151 -53.98 -44.98 -9.15
CA GLN A 151 -54.53 -45.86 -10.16
C GLN A 151 -53.89 -47.24 -9.88
N GLY A 152 -54.73 -48.27 -9.83
CA GLY A 152 -54.25 -49.63 -9.70
C GLY A 152 -53.28 -49.98 -10.84
N PRO A 153 -52.46 -51.03 -10.70
CA PRO A 153 -51.48 -51.40 -11.72
C PRO A 153 -52.17 -51.48 -13.08
N LEU A 154 -51.66 -50.68 -14.03
CA LEU A 154 -52.00 -50.83 -15.44
C LEU A 154 -51.61 -52.26 -15.82
N GLY A 155 -52.58 -53.09 -16.22
CA GLY A 155 -52.30 -54.49 -16.55
C GLY A 155 -51.26 -54.59 -17.67
N GLU A 156 -50.48 -55.68 -17.71
CA GLU A 156 -49.37 -55.89 -18.67
C GLU A 156 -49.74 -55.51 -20.12
N VAL A 157 -50.94 -55.86 -20.56
CA VAL A 157 -51.49 -55.52 -21.90
C VAL A 157 -51.47 -54.01 -22.19
N VAL A 158 -51.68 -53.16 -21.18
CA VAL A 158 -51.64 -51.69 -21.33
C VAL A 158 -50.20 -51.17 -21.33
N VAL A 159 -49.31 -51.79 -20.55
CA VAL A 159 -47.86 -51.48 -20.58
C VAL A 159 -47.28 -51.81 -21.96
N GLU A 160 -47.55 -53.01 -22.50
CA GLU A 160 -47.10 -53.40 -23.84
C GLU A 160 -47.63 -52.45 -24.92
N GLN A 161 -48.89 -52.00 -24.82
CA GLN A 161 -49.46 -51.02 -25.75
C GLN A 161 -48.78 -49.64 -25.64
N LEU A 162 -48.41 -49.20 -24.44
CA LEU A 162 -47.66 -47.96 -24.22
C LEU A 162 -46.23 -48.06 -24.77
N ILE A 163 -45.54 -49.18 -24.54
CA ILE A 163 -44.20 -49.46 -25.10
C ILE A 163 -44.25 -49.49 -26.63
N GLN A 164 -45.20 -50.21 -27.23
CA GLN A 164 -45.38 -50.24 -28.69
C GLN A 164 -45.74 -48.87 -29.28
N SER A 165 -46.46 -48.03 -28.53
CA SER A 165 -46.73 -46.63 -28.91
C SER A 165 -45.41 -45.85 -28.99
N ILE A 166 -44.62 -45.86 -27.91
CA ILE A 166 -43.33 -45.15 -27.80
C ILE A 166 -42.32 -45.65 -28.84
N GLN A 167 -42.21 -46.96 -29.06
CA GLN A 167 -41.34 -47.53 -30.08
C GLN A 167 -41.75 -47.14 -31.51
N LYS A 168 -43.04 -46.96 -31.80
CA LYS A 168 -43.47 -46.41 -33.10
C LYS A 168 -43.06 -44.95 -33.27
N PHE A 169 -42.99 -44.17 -32.20
CA PHE A 169 -42.49 -42.79 -32.24
C PHE A 169 -40.96 -42.70 -32.42
N PHE A 170 -40.17 -43.57 -31.81
CA PHE A 170 -38.71 -43.61 -32.07
C PHE A 170 -38.36 -43.95 -33.53
N ASN A 171 -39.22 -44.69 -34.24
CA ASN A 171 -38.99 -45.15 -35.60
C ASN A 171 -39.64 -44.29 -36.70
N GLY A 172 -40.21 -43.12 -36.38
CA GLY A 172 -40.96 -42.29 -37.32
C GLY A 172 -40.67 -40.79 -37.23
N GLU A 173 -40.80 -40.08 -38.35
CA GLU A 173 -40.73 -38.61 -38.39
C GLU A 173 -41.96 -37.98 -37.72
N LEU A 174 -41.75 -37.06 -36.78
CA LEU A 174 -42.79 -36.35 -36.03
C LEU A 174 -43.60 -35.41 -36.94
N LYS A 175 -44.89 -35.72 -37.18
CA LYS A 175 -45.70 -35.00 -38.19
C LYS A 175 -46.87 -34.16 -37.66
N SER A 176 -47.46 -34.50 -36.52
CA SER A 176 -48.55 -33.71 -35.91
C SER A 176 -48.36 -33.41 -34.42
N GLN A 177 -48.95 -32.31 -33.96
CA GLN A 177 -48.93 -31.91 -32.55
C GLN A 177 -49.62 -32.93 -31.63
N LEU A 178 -50.65 -33.62 -32.13
CA LEU A 178 -51.38 -34.64 -31.38
C LEU A 178 -50.53 -35.89 -31.14
N GLU A 179 -49.73 -36.29 -32.14
CA GLU A 179 -48.76 -37.40 -32.02
C GLU A 179 -47.70 -37.09 -30.97
N LYS A 180 -47.09 -35.89 -31.01
CA LYS A 180 -46.11 -35.44 -30.00
C LYS A 180 -46.66 -35.50 -28.57
N LEU A 181 -47.87 -34.98 -28.35
CA LEU A 181 -48.52 -35.00 -27.03
C LEU A 181 -48.93 -36.41 -26.59
N THR A 182 -49.32 -37.28 -27.52
CA THR A 182 -49.64 -38.68 -27.21
C THR A 182 -48.39 -39.44 -26.78
N ALA A 183 -47.27 -39.27 -27.47
CA ALA A 183 -45.99 -39.89 -27.13
C ALA A 183 -45.52 -39.48 -25.73
N LEU A 184 -45.54 -38.19 -25.41
CA LEU A 184 -45.17 -37.66 -24.10
C LEU A 184 -46.10 -38.17 -22.98
N ARG A 185 -47.42 -38.22 -23.21
CA ARG A 185 -48.38 -38.78 -22.24
C ARG A 185 -48.20 -40.28 -22.03
N SER A 186 -47.82 -41.02 -23.07
CA SER A 186 -47.45 -42.43 -22.94
C SER A 186 -46.19 -42.59 -22.09
N LEU A 187 -45.16 -41.75 -22.29
CA LEU A 187 -43.94 -41.73 -21.46
C LEU A 187 -44.23 -41.34 -20.00
N SER A 188 -45.03 -40.30 -19.75
CA SER A 188 -45.49 -39.89 -18.42
C SER A 188 -46.26 -41.02 -17.72
N SER A 189 -47.16 -41.70 -18.44
CA SER A 189 -47.94 -42.83 -17.91
C SER A 189 -47.06 -44.04 -17.59
N LEU A 190 -46.08 -44.35 -18.46
CA LEU A 190 -45.12 -45.44 -18.29
C LEU A 190 -44.13 -45.17 -17.14
N SER A 191 -43.68 -43.91 -16.97
CA SER A 191 -42.84 -43.55 -15.83
C SER A 191 -43.56 -43.74 -14.49
N ARG A 192 -44.88 -43.57 -14.44
CA ARG A 192 -45.67 -43.81 -13.22
C ARG A 192 -45.83 -45.29 -12.85
N THR A 193 -45.62 -46.23 -13.78
CA THR A 193 -45.64 -47.70 -13.50
C THR A 193 -44.30 -48.29 -13.10
N LEU A 194 -43.20 -47.53 -13.20
CA LEU A 194 -41.84 -47.94 -12.79
C LEU A 194 -41.77 -48.70 -11.45
N PRO A 195 -42.42 -48.26 -10.34
CA PRO A 195 -42.28 -48.94 -9.04
C PRO A 195 -43.01 -50.28 -8.93
N SER A 196 -43.72 -50.71 -9.97
CA SER A 196 -44.66 -51.84 -9.93
C SER A 196 -44.43 -52.91 -11.00
N ASP A 197 -43.49 -52.71 -11.94
CA ASP A 197 -43.31 -53.56 -13.10
C ASP A 197 -41.86 -53.54 -13.64
N GLU A 198 -41.18 -54.68 -13.56
CA GLU A 198 -39.80 -54.88 -14.03
C GLU A 198 -39.66 -54.73 -15.56
N THR A 199 -40.71 -54.99 -16.33
CA THR A 199 -40.68 -54.87 -17.80
C THR A 199 -40.61 -53.39 -18.21
N THR A 200 -41.42 -52.54 -17.56
CA THR A 200 -41.33 -51.08 -17.64
C THR A 200 -39.95 -50.55 -17.27
N GLU A 201 -39.37 -51.01 -16.15
CA GLU A 201 -38.04 -50.58 -15.68
C GLU A 201 -36.94 -50.92 -16.69
N SER A 202 -36.88 -52.17 -17.16
CA SER A 202 -35.86 -52.60 -18.13
C SER A 202 -35.97 -51.88 -19.48
N PHE A 203 -37.19 -51.60 -19.96
CA PHE A 203 -37.41 -50.81 -21.18
C PHE A 203 -36.93 -49.37 -21.03
N ILE A 204 -37.32 -48.68 -19.95
CA ILE A 204 -36.91 -47.30 -19.69
C ILE A 204 -35.39 -47.19 -19.57
N HIS A 205 -34.75 -48.08 -18.79
CA HIS A 205 -33.29 -48.04 -18.59
C HIS A 205 -32.49 -48.33 -19.86
N SER A 206 -33.00 -49.15 -20.78
CA SER A 206 -32.35 -49.42 -22.06
C SER A 206 -32.50 -48.28 -23.08
N HIS A 207 -33.57 -47.48 -23.00
CA HIS A 207 -33.89 -46.43 -23.98
C HIS A 207 -33.69 -44.99 -23.45
N ILE A 208 -33.00 -44.77 -22.32
CA ILE A 208 -32.83 -43.40 -21.78
C ILE A 208 -32.17 -42.46 -22.79
N ALA A 209 -31.22 -42.94 -23.60
CA ALA A 209 -30.59 -42.13 -24.65
C ALA A 209 -31.60 -41.69 -25.73
N ASP A 210 -32.45 -42.61 -26.18
CA ASP A 210 -33.49 -42.33 -27.18
C ASP A 210 -34.58 -41.40 -26.64
N ILE A 211 -34.95 -41.56 -25.35
CA ILE A 211 -35.86 -40.65 -24.65
C ILE A 211 -35.25 -39.25 -24.57
N VAL A 212 -33.99 -39.12 -24.16
CA VAL A 212 -33.29 -37.82 -24.08
C VAL A 212 -33.19 -37.16 -25.45
N HIS A 213 -32.83 -37.91 -26.49
CA HIS A 213 -32.79 -37.41 -27.87
C HIS A 213 -34.17 -36.93 -28.34
N LEU A 214 -35.23 -37.73 -28.13
CA LEU A 214 -36.61 -37.35 -28.45
C LEU A 214 -37.04 -36.06 -27.73
N LEU A 215 -36.75 -35.93 -26.43
CA LEU A 215 -37.06 -34.72 -25.67
C LEU A 215 -36.27 -33.50 -26.19
N SER A 216 -34.99 -33.66 -26.55
CA SER A 216 -34.20 -32.59 -27.16
C SER A 216 -34.82 -32.13 -28.48
N THR A 217 -35.12 -33.05 -29.40
CA THR A 217 -35.76 -32.74 -30.69
C THR A 217 -37.08 -31.98 -30.49
N LEU A 218 -37.93 -32.44 -29.56
CA LEU A 218 -39.22 -31.81 -29.28
C LEU A 218 -39.10 -30.38 -28.71
N VAL A 219 -38.02 -30.05 -28.00
CA VAL A 219 -37.78 -28.70 -27.48
C VAL A 219 -37.11 -27.80 -28.53
N GLU A 220 -36.29 -28.34 -29.43
CA GLU A 220 -35.71 -27.59 -30.57
C GLU A 220 -36.75 -27.21 -31.64
N GLU A 221 -37.76 -28.06 -31.85
CA GLU A 221 -38.86 -27.82 -32.80
C GLU A 221 -39.86 -26.73 -32.35
N GLU A 222 -39.86 -26.33 -31.07
CA GLU A 222 -40.78 -25.33 -30.54
C GLU A 222 -40.22 -23.88 -30.70
N PRO A 223 -41.03 -22.92 -31.22
CA PRO A 223 -40.53 -21.60 -31.58
C PRO A 223 -40.21 -20.71 -30.37
N LEU A 224 -38.92 -20.48 -30.14
CA LEU A 224 -38.35 -19.54 -29.16
C LEU A 224 -39.01 -18.15 -29.04
N PRO A 225 -39.48 -17.46 -30.11
CA PRO A 225 -40.10 -16.14 -29.95
C PRO A 225 -41.53 -16.17 -29.39
N SER A 226 -42.25 -17.30 -29.39
CA SER A 226 -43.66 -17.34 -29.00
C SER A 226 -44.21 -18.76 -28.80
N LEU A 227 -44.66 -19.11 -27.59
CA LEU A 227 -45.33 -20.40 -27.36
C LEU A 227 -46.73 -20.44 -28.01
N PHE A 228 -46.97 -21.46 -28.82
CA PHE A 228 -48.29 -21.76 -29.42
C PHE A 228 -48.83 -23.15 -29.05
N SER A 229 -48.08 -23.92 -28.24
CA SER A 229 -48.25 -25.36 -28.09
C SER A 229 -47.98 -25.80 -26.63
N PRO A 230 -48.74 -26.77 -26.08
CA PRO A 230 -48.49 -27.31 -24.74
C PRO A 230 -47.41 -28.42 -24.73
N VAL A 231 -46.69 -28.66 -25.84
CA VAL A 231 -45.64 -29.70 -25.91
C VAL A 231 -44.57 -29.49 -24.85
N LEU A 232 -44.07 -28.26 -24.65
CA LEU A 232 -43.09 -27.98 -23.59
C LEU A 232 -43.62 -28.28 -22.18
N GLN A 233 -44.89 -27.98 -21.92
CA GLN A 233 -45.52 -28.31 -20.63
C GLN A 233 -45.53 -29.82 -20.39
N GLU A 234 -45.92 -30.60 -21.40
CA GLU A 234 -45.96 -32.07 -21.33
C GLU A 234 -44.54 -32.69 -21.25
N VAL A 235 -43.53 -32.08 -21.88
CA VAL A 235 -42.10 -32.42 -21.70
C VAL A 235 -41.69 -32.24 -20.24
N PHE A 236 -42.00 -31.10 -19.61
CA PHE A 236 -41.65 -30.85 -18.22
C PHE A 236 -42.41 -31.77 -17.26
N THR A 237 -43.69 -32.04 -17.50
CA THR A 237 -44.47 -33.04 -16.76
C THR A 237 -43.84 -34.43 -16.89
N THR A 238 -43.45 -34.84 -18.10
CA THR A 238 -42.76 -36.12 -18.32
C THR A 238 -41.47 -36.22 -17.50
N ILE A 239 -40.59 -35.21 -17.57
CA ILE A 239 -39.35 -35.17 -16.78
C ILE A 239 -39.64 -35.17 -15.27
N THR A 240 -40.71 -34.51 -14.83
CA THR A 240 -41.17 -34.48 -13.43
C THR A 240 -41.57 -35.88 -12.95
N ASP A 241 -42.37 -36.61 -13.73
CA ASP A 241 -42.82 -37.96 -13.37
C ASP A 241 -41.64 -38.95 -13.27
N PHE A 242 -40.70 -38.91 -14.23
CA PHE A 242 -39.46 -39.71 -14.16
C PHE A 242 -38.60 -39.35 -12.94
N SER A 243 -38.43 -38.06 -12.64
CA SER A 243 -37.63 -37.59 -11.51
C SER A 243 -38.23 -37.97 -10.16
N CYS A 244 -39.56 -37.99 -10.04
CA CYS A 244 -40.26 -38.50 -8.86
C CYS A 244 -39.93 -39.98 -8.57
N GLN A 245 -39.64 -40.78 -9.61
CA GLN A 245 -39.25 -42.20 -9.51
C GLN A 245 -37.72 -42.41 -9.52
N ASP A 246 -36.94 -41.38 -9.21
CA ASP A 246 -35.46 -41.41 -9.16
C ASP A 246 -34.76 -41.68 -10.51
N VAL A 247 -35.47 -41.55 -11.64
CA VAL A 247 -34.90 -41.63 -13.00
C VAL A 247 -34.59 -40.22 -13.51
N TYR A 248 -33.35 -39.76 -13.30
CA TYR A 248 -32.92 -38.41 -13.63
C TYR A 248 -32.52 -38.26 -15.12
N LEU A 249 -33.47 -37.83 -15.96
CA LEU A 249 -33.23 -37.58 -17.40
C LEU A 249 -32.33 -36.36 -17.68
N LEU A 250 -32.14 -35.46 -16.72
CA LEU A 250 -31.35 -34.22 -16.88
C LEU A 250 -29.94 -34.28 -16.28
N PHE A 251 -29.56 -35.40 -15.65
CA PHE A 251 -28.27 -35.56 -14.97
C PHE A 251 -27.49 -36.78 -15.50
N GLY A 252 -26.16 -36.70 -15.54
CA GLY A 252 -25.27 -37.83 -15.83
C GLY A 252 -24.34 -37.61 -17.03
N SER A 253 -24.87 -37.64 -18.26
CA SER A 253 -24.10 -37.47 -19.50
C SER A 253 -24.13 -36.03 -20.04
N GLU A 254 -23.28 -35.74 -21.02
CA GLU A 254 -23.20 -34.45 -21.72
C GLU A 254 -24.53 -34.12 -22.42
N ASP A 255 -25.11 -35.07 -23.17
CA ASP A 255 -26.40 -34.91 -23.88
C ASP A 255 -27.56 -34.54 -22.93
N ARG A 256 -27.53 -35.03 -21.68
CA ARG A 256 -28.53 -34.71 -20.65
C ARG A 256 -28.34 -33.31 -20.06
N ALA A 257 -27.09 -32.87 -19.92
CA ALA A 257 -26.77 -31.50 -19.52
C ALA A 257 -27.13 -30.50 -20.63
N ASP A 258 -26.98 -30.89 -21.90
CA ASP A 258 -27.42 -30.11 -23.06
C ASP A 258 -28.95 -30.03 -23.13
N LEU A 259 -29.67 -31.15 -22.94
CA LEU A 259 -31.13 -31.13 -22.78
C LEU A 259 -31.56 -30.20 -21.63
N PHE A 260 -30.87 -30.22 -20.48
CA PHE A 260 -31.20 -29.32 -19.37
C PHE A 260 -30.92 -27.84 -19.71
N SER A 261 -29.82 -27.55 -20.41
CA SER A 261 -29.51 -26.21 -20.94
C SER A 261 -30.59 -25.73 -21.91
N LEU A 262 -31.01 -26.58 -22.84
CA LEU A 262 -32.03 -26.33 -23.84
C LEU A 262 -33.41 -26.09 -23.21
N VAL A 263 -33.85 -26.97 -22.31
CA VAL A 263 -35.08 -26.82 -21.52
C VAL A 263 -35.09 -25.51 -20.74
N THR A 264 -34.01 -25.19 -20.03
CA THR A 264 -33.90 -23.93 -19.28
C THR A 264 -34.00 -22.72 -20.21
N LYS A 265 -33.27 -22.74 -21.34
CA LYS A 265 -33.31 -21.68 -22.37
C LYS A 265 -34.72 -21.51 -22.95
N SER A 266 -35.42 -22.60 -23.25
CA SER A 266 -36.76 -22.59 -23.88
C SER A 266 -37.83 -21.88 -23.05
N VAL A 267 -37.66 -21.79 -21.73
CA VAL A 267 -38.62 -21.16 -20.81
C VAL A 267 -38.14 -19.79 -20.34
N ILE A 268 -36.88 -19.68 -19.93
CA ILE A 268 -36.38 -18.44 -19.34
C ILE A 268 -36.30 -17.33 -20.40
N ALA A 269 -35.83 -17.65 -21.61
CA ALA A 269 -35.60 -16.67 -22.69
C ALA A 269 -36.87 -16.20 -23.43
N LEU A 270 -38.06 -16.71 -23.09
CA LEU A 270 -39.32 -16.31 -23.71
C LEU A 270 -39.59 -14.80 -23.50
N PRO A 271 -40.29 -14.10 -24.41
CA PRO A 271 -40.67 -12.70 -24.17
C PRO A 271 -41.47 -12.50 -22.89
N SER A 272 -41.44 -11.28 -22.33
CA SER A 272 -42.29 -10.93 -21.18
C SER A 272 -43.77 -10.95 -21.56
N ILE A 273 -44.67 -11.24 -20.61
CA ILE A 273 -46.12 -11.22 -20.85
C ILE A 273 -46.58 -9.83 -21.34
N LYS A 274 -45.98 -8.75 -20.83
CA LYS A 274 -46.22 -7.36 -21.25
C LYS A 274 -45.78 -7.08 -22.70
N THR A 275 -44.77 -7.78 -23.19
CA THR A 275 -44.33 -7.71 -24.59
C THR A 275 -45.28 -8.51 -25.49
N LEU A 276 -45.79 -9.63 -24.98
CA LEU A 276 -46.70 -10.52 -25.71
C LEU A 276 -48.08 -9.87 -25.93
N THR A 277 -48.61 -9.15 -24.95
CA THR A 277 -49.85 -8.36 -25.13
C THR A 277 -49.72 -7.33 -26.25
N HIS A 278 -48.58 -6.62 -26.32
CA HIS A 278 -48.31 -5.63 -27.37
C HIS A 278 -48.09 -6.28 -28.76
N LEU A 279 -47.65 -7.54 -28.83
CA LEU A 279 -47.59 -8.30 -30.08
C LEU A 279 -48.96 -8.83 -30.51
N GLN A 280 -49.84 -9.19 -29.55
CA GLN A 280 -51.21 -9.59 -29.85
C GLN A 280 -52.09 -8.41 -30.30
N GLU A 281 -51.84 -7.19 -29.85
CA GLU A 281 -52.53 -5.98 -30.34
C GLU A 281 -52.27 -5.70 -31.84
N ILE A 282 -51.18 -6.23 -32.40
CA ILE A 282 -50.81 -6.06 -33.82
C ILE A 282 -51.45 -7.15 -34.72
N MET A 283 -51.95 -8.25 -34.13
CA MET A 283 -52.49 -9.42 -34.84
C MET A 283 -53.96 -9.70 -34.46
N PRO A 284 -54.95 -9.31 -35.29
CA PRO A 284 -56.36 -9.52 -34.98
C PRO A 284 -56.79 -10.99 -35.22
N GLY A 285 -56.58 -11.85 -34.23
CA GLY A 285 -57.12 -13.22 -34.22
C GLY A 285 -56.54 -14.14 -33.14
N GLY A 286 -57.33 -14.42 -32.10
CA GLY A 286 -57.01 -15.42 -31.07
C GLY A 286 -56.88 -14.84 -29.64
N SER A 287 -58.01 -14.65 -28.97
CA SER A 287 -58.06 -14.13 -27.60
C SER A 287 -57.77 -15.19 -26.52
N CYS A 288 -57.23 -14.72 -25.38
CA CYS A 288 -57.20 -15.37 -24.06
C CYS A 288 -56.23 -16.56 -23.80
N ASN A 289 -56.01 -17.49 -24.73
CA ASN A 289 -55.30 -18.74 -24.36
C ASN A 289 -53.77 -18.64 -24.20
N SER A 290 -53.11 -17.63 -24.78
CA SER A 290 -51.64 -17.47 -24.79
C SER A 290 -51.06 -17.19 -23.40
N GLU A 291 -51.60 -16.24 -22.64
CA GLU A 291 -51.09 -15.92 -21.30
C GLU A 291 -51.27 -17.10 -20.33
N CYS A 292 -52.39 -17.81 -20.45
CA CYS A 292 -52.66 -19.00 -19.65
C CYS A 292 -51.62 -20.10 -19.95
N LEU A 293 -51.34 -20.37 -21.23
CA LEU A 293 -50.29 -21.29 -21.66
C LEU A 293 -48.91 -20.90 -21.12
N TYR A 294 -48.52 -19.63 -21.24
CA TYR A 294 -47.25 -19.13 -20.70
C TYR A 294 -47.11 -19.35 -19.19
N ARG A 295 -48.15 -19.06 -18.41
CA ARG A 295 -48.16 -19.27 -16.95
C ARG A 295 -48.10 -20.76 -16.60
N GLN A 296 -48.86 -21.61 -17.32
CA GLN A 296 -48.87 -23.06 -17.10
C GLN A 296 -47.55 -23.72 -17.48
N THR A 297 -46.94 -23.34 -18.61
CA THR A 297 -45.61 -23.84 -19.03
C THR A 297 -44.52 -23.42 -18.04
N PHE A 298 -44.52 -22.17 -17.56
CA PHE A 298 -43.57 -21.73 -16.53
C PHE A 298 -43.77 -22.47 -15.19
N GLN A 299 -45.03 -22.68 -14.78
CA GLN A 299 -45.35 -23.45 -13.57
C GLN A 299 -44.86 -24.90 -13.67
N ALA A 300 -45.12 -25.58 -14.80
CA ALA A 300 -44.63 -26.94 -15.03
C ALA A 300 -43.10 -27.03 -15.06
N PHE A 301 -42.42 -26.02 -15.59
CA PHE A 301 -40.94 -25.91 -15.53
C PHE A 301 -40.44 -25.76 -14.09
N VAL A 302 -41.10 -24.95 -13.25
CA VAL A 302 -40.75 -24.81 -11.83
C VAL A 302 -41.02 -26.12 -11.06
N GLU A 303 -42.13 -26.80 -11.33
CA GLU A 303 -42.45 -28.11 -10.72
C GLU A 303 -41.44 -29.19 -11.11
N MET A 304 -40.99 -29.19 -12.37
CA MET A 304 -39.89 -30.04 -12.84
C MET A 304 -38.60 -29.74 -12.05
N LEU A 305 -38.16 -28.49 -11.96
CA LEU A 305 -36.98 -28.12 -11.18
C LEU A 305 -37.10 -28.49 -9.69
N GLN A 306 -38.30 -28.38 -9.12
CA GLN A 306 -38.58 -28.77 -7.74
C GLN A 306 -38.44 -30.29 -7.55
N SER A 307 -38.97 -31.10 -8.47
CA SER A 307 -38.91 -32.57 -8.39
C SER A 307 -37.47 -33.10 -8.29
N LEU A 308 -36.53 -32.45 -8.97
CA LEU A 308 -35.10 -32.79 -8.95
C LEU A 308 -34.46 -32.62 -7.56
N VAL A 309 -35.02 -31.78 -6.68
CA VAL A 309 -34.45 -31.48 -5.35
C VAL A 309 -35.22 -32.10 -4.17
N ILE A 310 -36.40 -32.69 -4.38
CA ILE A 310 -37.21 -33.28 -3.28
C ILE A 310 -36.45 -34.38 -2.54
N LYS A 311 -35.70 -35.23 -3.26
CA LYS A 311 -34.93 -36.36 -2.71
C LYS A 311 -33.42 -36.09 -2.63
N ASP A 312 -32.96 -34.85 -2.81
CA ASP A 312 -31.54 -34.50 -2.91
C ASP A 312 -30.82 -34.48 -1.54
N ARG A 313 -30.51 -35.67 -1.03
CA ARG A 313 -29.88 -35.85 0.30
C ARG A 313 -28.46 -35.31 0.40
N HIS A 314 -27.75 -35.19 -0.72
CA HIS A 314 -26.35 -34.75 -0.76
C HIS A 314 -26.18 -33.31 -1.26
N LEU A 315 -27.27 -32.64 -1.66
CA LEU A 315 -27.28 -31.33 -2.31
C LEU A 315 -26.50 -31.29 -3.64
N GLU A 316 -26.46 -32.42 -4.36
CA GLU A 316 -25.77 -32.55 -5.65
C GLU A 316 -26.66 -32.06 -6.80
N ASN A 317 -27.93 -32.42 -6.78
CA ASN A 317 -28.91 -31.97 -7.77
C ASN A 317 -29.10 -30.44 -7.68
N LEU A 318 -29.09 -29.87 -6.47
CA LEU A 318 -29.07 -28.41 -6.27
C LEU A 318 -27.86 -27.75 -6.93
N ASP A 319 -26.65 -28.32 -6.80
CA ASP A 319 -25.45 -27.77 -7.44
C ASP A 319 -25.62 -27.78 -8.97
N ILE A 320 -26.13 -28.87 -9.54
CA ILE A 320 -26.38 -28.99 -10.99
C ILE A 320 -27.47 -28.00 -11.44
N VAL A 321 -28.64 -27.95 -10.78
CA VAL A 321 -29.71 -26.98 -11.08
C VAL A 321 -29.17 -25.55 -11.04
N PHE A 322 -28.38 -25.20 -10.03
CA PHE A 322 -27.76 -23.88 -9.96
C PHE A 322 -26.77 -23.63 -11.12
N LYS A 323 -26.02 -24.63 -11.60
CA LYS A 323 -25.14 -24.52 -12.78
C LYS A 323 -25.87 -24.03 -14.04
N HIS A 324 -27.05 -24.59 -14.31
CA HIS A 324 -27.81 -24.25 -15.50
C HIS A 324 -28.57 -22.93 -15.35
N MET A 325 -28.89 -22.51 -14.12
CA MET A 325 -29.60 -21.27 -13.82
C MET A 325 -28.70 -20.04 -13.66
N ASP A 326 -27.43 -20.21 -13.25
CA ASP A 326 -26.45 -19.14 -12.99
C ASP A 326 -26.33 -18.10 -14.14
N PRO A 327 -26.18 -18.48 -15.44
CA PRO A 327 -26.10 -17.50 -16.53
C PRO A 327 -27.35 -16.63 -16.66
N TRP A 328 -28.53 -17.17 -16.33
CA TRP A 328 -29.81 -16.48 -16.45
C TRP A 328 -30.08 -15.53 -15.28
N LEU A 329 -29.66 -15.92 -14.07
CA LEU A 329 -29.66 -15.04 -12.89
C LEU A 329 -28.82 -13.77 -13.14
N GLN A 330 -27.79 -13.85 -13.98
CA GLN A 330 -26.93 -12.74 -14.36
C GLN A 330 -27.31 -12.05 -15.69
N SER A 331 -28.47 -12.37 -16.29
CA SER A 331 -28.86 -11.82 -17.60
C SER A 331 -29.08 -10.30 -17.58
N ASP A 332 -28.75 -9.64 -18.69
CA ASP A 332 -29.11 -8.24 -18.90
C ASP A 332 -30.62 -8.02 -19.06
N LYS A 333 -31.39 -9.06 -19.41
CA LYS A 333 -32.84 -8.95 -19.66
C LYS A 333 -33.65 -9.13 -18.38
N ASP A 334 -34.49 -8.13 -18.11
CA ASP A 334 -35.36 -8.06 -16.94
C ASP A 334 -36.23 -9.30 -16.71
N HIS A 335 -36.92 -9.78 -17.75
CA HIS A 335 -37.80 -10.96 -17.66
C HIS A 335 -37.04 -12.28 -17.52
N GLU A 336 -35.79 -12.36 -18.01
CA GLU A 336 -34.96 -13.55 -17.83
C GLU A 336 -34.47 -13.63 -16.37
N ARG A 337 -34.01 -12.51 -15.80
CA ARG A 337 -33.65 -12.43 -14.37
C ARG A 337 -34.85 -12.70 -13.46
N GLU A 338 -36.02 -12.13 -13.77
CA GLU A 338 -37.27 -12.35 -13.04
C GLU A 338 -37.59 -13.85 -12.96
N ARG A 339 -37.78 -14.50 -14.12
CA ARG A 339 -38.09 -15.94 -14.15
C ARG A 339 -37.01 -16.78 -13.48
N ALA A 340 -35.73 -16.51 -13.74
CA ALA A 340 -34.64 -17.28 -13.16
C ALA A 340 -34.60 -17.16 -11.62
N THR A 341 -34.83 -15.96 -11.10
CA THR A 341 -34.85 -15.68 -9.66
C THR A 341 -36.05 -16.34 -8.98
N THR A 342 -37.25 -16.20 -9.57
CA THR A 342 -38.47 -16.89 -9.09
C THR A 342 -38.28 -18.40 -9.09
N SER A 343 -37.79 -18.99 -10.18
CA SER A 343 -37.50 -20.43 -10.25
C SER A 343 -36.52 -20.86 -9.15
N MET A 344 -35.43 -20.12 -8.94
CA MET A 344 -34.44 -20.43 -7.90
C MET A 344 -35.03 -20.29 -6.48
N ALA A 345 -35.84 -19.27 -6.22
CA ALA A 345 -36.54 -19.10 -4.95
C ALA A 345 -37.50 -20.25 -4.66
N GLN A 346 -38.27 -20.71 -5.67
CA GLN A 346 -39.19 -21.84 -5.54
C GLN A 346 -38.48 -23.20 -5.40
N VAL A 347 -37.31 -23.39 -6.03
CA VAL A 347 -36.44 -24.57 -5.81
C VAL A 347 -35.91 -24.59 -4.38
N LEU A 348 -35.38 -23.46 -3.89
CA LEU A 348 -34.89 -23.33 -2.51
C LEU A 348 -36.02 -23.53 -1.48
N LYS A 349 -37.24 -23.04 -1.77
CA LYS A 349 -38.44 -23.25 -0.95
C LYS A 349 -38.84 -24.72 -0.86
N CYS A 350 -38.84 -25.44 -1.99
CA CYS A 350 -39.12 -26.86 -2.05
C CYS A 350 -38.06 -27.67 -1.29
N LEU A 351 -36.78 -27.44 -1.58
CA LEU A 351 -35.67 -28.07 -0.89
C LEU A 351 -35.74 -27.84 0.63
N PHE A 352 -36.03 -26.61 1.09
CA PHE A 352 -36.20 -26.31 2.52
C PHE A 352 -37.31 -27.15 3.18
N LYS A 353 -38.44 -27.36 2.50
CA LYS A 353 -39.55 -28.18 3.01
C LYS A 353 -39.20 -29.66 3.13
N HIS A 354 -38.44 -30.21 2.17
CA HIS A 354 -38.11 -31.64 2.08
C HIS A 354 -36.68 -32.00 2.53
N LEU A 355 -35.97 -31.05 3.16
CA LEU A 355 -34.53 -31.12 3.44
C LEU A 355 -34.15 -32.30 4.35
N SER A 356 -33.58 -33.35 3.76
CA SER A 356 -33.16 -34.60 4.41
C SER A 356 -31.69 -34.91 4.15
N LEU A 357 -30.80 -34.21 4.86
CA LEU A 357 -29.35 -34.19 4.58
C LEU A 357 -28.62 -35.46 5.04
N GLN A 358 -27.77 -36.01 4.17
CA GLN A 358 -26.83 -37.10 4.47
C GLN A 358 -25.38 -36.69 4.14
N LEU A 359 -24.43 -37.12 4.98
CA LEU A 359 -23.00 -36.91 4.76
C LEU A 359 -22.44 -38.00 3.82
N PRO A 360 -21.48 -37.67 2.93
CA PRO A 360 -20.89 -36.35 2.70
C PRO A 360 -21.80 -35.43 1.87
N VAL A 361 -21.79 -34.13 2.15
CA VAL A 361 -22.50 -33.14 1.33
C VAL A 361 -21.64 -32.78 0.11
N ARG A 362 -22.27 -32.72 -1.07
CA ARG A 362 -21.64 -32.50 -2.38
C ARG A 362 -21.88 -31.10 -2.95
N PHE A 363 -22.69 -30.25 -2.33
CA PHE A 363 -22.87 -28.85 -2.77
C PHE A 363 -21.58 -28.04 -2.59
N GLN A 364 -20.93 -27.68 -3.70
CA GLN A 364 -19.64 -27.00 -3.68
C GLN A 364 -19.76 -25.48 -3.81
N ARG A 365 -20.87 -24.97 -4.39
CA ARG A 365 -21.01 -23.55 -4.78
C ARG A 365 -21.87 -22.69 -3.85
N LEU A 366 -21.99 -23.06 -2.58
CA LEU A 366 -22.75 -22.30 -1.57
C LEU A 366 -22.34 -20.83 -1.51
N GLY A 367 -21.03 -20.52 -1.52
CA GLY A 367 -20.55 -19.14 -1.46
C GLY A 367 -20.96 -18.30 -2.66
N HIS A 368 -20.96 -18.92 -3.86
CA HIS A 368 -21.37 -18.30 -5.12
C HIS A 368 -22.89 -18.04 -5.15
N LEU A 369 -23.71 -19.04 -4.80
CA LEU A 369 -25.17 -18.91 -4.76
C LEU A 369 -25.62 -17.81 -3.78
N VAL A 370 -25.04 -17.80 -2.56
CA VAL A 370 -25.37 -16.77 -1.57
C VAL A 370 -24.98 -15.37 -2.09
N ALA A 371 -23.84 -15.23 -2.77
CA ALA A 371 -23.43 -13.94 -3.33
C ALA A 371 -24.38 -13.46 -4.45
N LEU A 372 -24.72 -14.32 -5.42
CA LEU A 372 -25.61 -13.95 -6.52
C LEU A 372 -27.01 -13.59 -6.03
N MET A 373 -27.61 -14.42 -5.16
CA MET A 373 -28.92 -14.13 -4.58
C MET A 373 -28.88 -12.85 -3.73
N ALA A 374 -27.78 -12.58 -3.03
CA ALA A 374 -27.60 -11.31 -2.31
C ALA A 374 -27.41 -10.08 -3.22
N LEU A 375 -26.89 -10.25 -4.44
CA LEU A 375 -26.82 -9.19 -5.45
C LEU A 375 -28.21 -8.90 -6.03
N LEU A 376 -29.00 -9.94 -6.33
CA LEU A 376 -30.36 -9.84 -6.86
C LEU A 376 -31.34 -9.18 -5.88
N CYS A 377 -31.14 -9.30 -4.57
CA CYS A 377 -31.83 -8.48 -3.56
C CYS A 377 -31.63 -6.96 -3.72
N GLY A 378 -30.68 -6.52 -4.57
CA GLY A 378 -30.43 -5.14 -4.94
C GLY A 378 -30.69 -4.82 -6.42
N ASP A 379 -31.42 -5.67 -7.14
CA ASP A 379 -31.87 -5.44 -8.52
C ASP A 379 -32.78 -4.20 -8.61
N PRO A 380 -32.77 -3.44 -9.72
CA PRO A 380 -33.73 -2.36 -9.95
C PRO A 380 -35.20 -2.82 -10.04
N LEU A 381 -35.47 -4.07 -10.42
CA LEU A 381 -36.82 -4.63 -10.47
C LEU A 381 -37.24 -5.09 -9.08
N LYS A 382 -38.42 -4.64 -8.66
CA LYS A 382 -38.95 -4.96 -7.33
C LYS A 382 -39.27 -6.44 -7.22
N GLU A 383 -39.81 -7.03 -8.29
CA GLU A 383 -40.19 -8.43 -8.40
C GLU A 383 -38.98 -9.36 -8.23
N VAL A 384 -37.87 -9.08 -8.93
CA VAL A 384 -36.59 -9.78 -8.73
C VAL A 384 -36.09 -9.64 -7.29
N ALA A 385 -36.09 -8.43 -6.75
CA ALA A 385 -35.57 -8.18 -5.40
C ALA A 385 -36.42 -8.85 -4.29
N GLU A 386 -37.74 -8.96 -4.46
CA GLU A 386 -38.64 -9.63 -3.52
C GLU A 386 -38.52 -11.16 -3.59
N GLU A 387 -38.45 -11.76 -4.79
CA GLU A 387 -38.22 -13.21 -4.96
C GLU A 387 -36.81 -13.60 -4.53
N ALA A 388 -35.78 -12.78 -4.81
CA ALA A 388 -34.43 -12.98 -4.31
C ALA A 388 -34.39 -12.94 -2.78
N ALA A 389 -35.13 -12.02 -2.15
CA ALA A 389 -35.22 -11.92 -0.69
C ALA A 389 -35.92 -13.14 -0.06
N GLU A 390 -36.94 -13.70 -0.72
CA GLU A 390 -37.61 -14.94 -0.29
C GLU A 390 -36.69 -16.16 -0.47
N GLY A 391 -36.01 -16.28 -1.62
CA GLY A 391 -35.00 -17.31 -1.85
C GLY A 391 -33.82 -17.24 -0.86
N MET A 392 -33.34 -16.03 -0.54
CA MET A 392 -32.29 -15.79 0.46
C MET A 392 -32.70 -16.23 1.87
N HIS A 393 -33.97 -16.05 2.24
CA HIS A 393 -34.50 -16.54 3.52
C HIS A 393 -34.42 -18.07 3.58
N TYR A 394 -34.92 -18.79 2.57
CA TYR A 394 -34.82 -20.26 2.52
C TYR A 394 -33.37 -20.75 2.46
N LEU A 395 -32.51 -20.08 1.69
CA LEU A 395 -31.08 -20.39 1.61
C LEU A 395 -30.37 -20.26 2.97
N LEU A 396 -30.76 -19.29 3.82
CA LEU A 396 -30.22 -19.22 5.19
C LEU A 396 -30.63 -20.45 6.01
N HIS A 397 -31.89 -20.86 5.95
CA HIS A 397 -32.36 -22.03 6.69
C HIS A 397 -31.72 -23.35 6.22
N ILE A 398 -31.53 -23.52 4.89
CA ILE A 398 -30.77 -24.65 4.33
C ILE A 398 -29.33 -24.61 4.82
N THR A 399 -28.68 -23.44 4.76
CA THR A 399 -27.30 -23.24 5.25
C THR A 399 -27.18 -23.57 6.74
N LEU A 400 -28.15 -23.14 7.57
CA LEU A 400 -28.18 -23.44 9.00
C LEU A 400 -28.22 -24.95 9.27
N ARG A 401 -29.15 -25.68 8.64
CA ARG A 401 -29.23 -27.15 8.80
C ARG A 401 -27.97 -27.85 8.30
N LEU A 402 -27.45 -27.43 7.14
CA LEU A 402 -26.19 -27.93 6.59
C LEU A 402 -25.04 -27.79 7.61
N LYS A 403 -24.83 -26.58 8.14
CA LYS A 403 -23.74 -26.34 9.10
C LYS A 403 -23.97 -27.08 10.44
N CYS A 404 -25.21 -27.24 10.91
CA CYS A 404 -25.52 -28.08 12.09
C CYS A 404 -25.03 -29.52 11.95
N ILE A 405 -25.11 -30.11 10.76
CA ILE A 405 -24.75 -31.50 10.48
C ILE A 405 -23.25 -31.65 10.20
N THR A 406 -22.62 -30.68 9.53
CA THR A 406 -21.20 -30.77 9.14
C THR A 406 -20.20 -30.41 10.25
N TYR A 407 -20.58 -29.70 11.32
CA TYR A 407 -19.63 -29.21 12.33
C TYR A 407 -19.39 -30.16 13.51
N ASP A 408 -18.12 -30.49 13.72
CA ASP A 408 -17.64 -31.32 14.84
C ASP A 408 -17.88 -30.68 16.24
N LYS A 409 -17.92 -31.52 17.28
CA LYS A 409 -18.30 -31.19 18.67
C LYS A 409 -17.56 -29.96 19.24
N LYS A 410 -16.30 -29.75 18.85
CA LYS A 410 -15.49 -28.59 19.29
C LYS A 410 -16.02 -27.24 18.79
N ASN A 411 -16.67 -27.20 17.62
CA ASN A 411 -17.18 -25.97 17.00
C ASN A 411 -18.67 -25.69 17.30
N ARG A 412 -19.37 -26.62 17.95
CA ARG A 412 -20.79 -26.48 18.34
C ARG A 412 -21.07 -25.20 19.14
N GLN A 413 -20.13 -24.73 19.95
CA GLN A 413 -20.27 -23.48 20.71
C GLN A 413 -20.11 -22.21 19.84
N HIS A 414 -19.32 -22.25 18.77
CA HIS A 414 -19.26 -21.18 17.77
C HIS A 414 -20.59 -21.09 17.01
N LEU A 415 -21.13 -22.23 16.58
CA LEU A 415 -22.41 -22.30 15.89
C LEU A 415 -23.58 -21.80 16.76
N LYS A 416 -23.66 -22.18 18.06
CA LYS A 416 -24.68 -21.63 18.97
C LYS A 416 -24.59 -20.09 19.11
N ARG A 417 -23.38 -19.51 19.13
CA ARG A 417 -23.19 -18.04 19.13
C ARG A 417 -23.59 -17.40 17.80
N ALA A 418 -23.30 -18.06 16.67
CA ALA A 418 -23.71 -17.63 15.33
C ALA A 418 -25.24 -17.59 15.20
N MET A 419 -25.92 -18.67 15.59
CA MET A 419 -27.38 -18.78 15.60
C MET A 419 -28.02 -17.70 16.48
N LYS A 420 -27.50 -17.47 17.69
CA LYS A 420 -28.02 -16.40 18.56
C LYS A 420 -27.92 -15.02 17.90
N ARG A 421 -26.77 -14.67 17.33
CA ARG A 421 -26.57 -13.41 16.59
C ARG A 421 -27.51 -13.28 15.39
N CYS A 422 -27.81 -14.38 14.71
CA CYS A 422 -28.71 -14.36 13.57
C CYS A 422 -30.18 -14.19 14.00
N ARG A 423 -30.60 -14.78 15.12
CA ARG A 423 -31.90 -14.47 15.73
C ARG A 423 -31.99 -13.00 16.14
N GLU A 424 -31.01 -12.49 16.89
CA GLU A 424 -30.93 -11.08 17.28
C GLU A 424 -31.00 -10.13 16.06
N LEU A 425 -30.36 -10.48 14.94
CA LEU A 425 -30.42 -9.69 13.69
C LEU A 425 -31.75 -9.81 12.92
N LEU A 426 -32.45 -10.95 13.00
CA LEU A 426 -33.73 -11.17 12.34
C LEU A 426 -34.92 -10.65 13.16
N GLU A 427 -34.85 -10.66 14.48
CA GLU A 427 -35.87 -10.10 15.38
C GLU A 427 -35.99 -8.57 15.27
N LEU A 428 -34.87 -7.89 14.98
CA LEU A 428 -34.80 -6.42 14.88
C LEU A 428 -35.41 -5.84 13.60
N TYR A 429 -35.80 -6.67 12.61
CA TYR A 429 -36.26 -6.20 11.30
C TYR A 429 -37.32 -7.11 10.67
N ASN A 430 -38.23 -6.55 9.87
CA ASN A 430 -39.09 -7.37 9.03
C ASN A 430 -38.23 -8.20 8.06
N ILE A 431 -38.44 -9.52 8.03
CA ILE A 431 -37.70 -10.50 7.23
C ILE A 431 -37.54 -10.04 5.77
N LYS A 432 -38.62 -9.58 5.11
CA LYS A 432 -38.57 -9.11 3.72
C LYS A 432 -37.71 -7.85 3.55
N GLN A 433 -37.76 -6.92 4.52
CA GLN A 433 -36.92 -5.70 4.53
C GLN A 433 -35.46 -5.96 4.97
N PHE A 434 -35.21 -7.08 5.66
CA PHE A 434 -33.86 -7.48 6.04
C PHE A 434 -33.09 -7.99 4.82
N TYR A 435 -33.71 -8.87 4.03
CA TYR A 435 -33.09 -9.47 2.85
C TYR A 435 -33.09 -8.55 1.62
N SER A 436 -33.99 -7.58 1.48
CA SER A 436 -33.94 -6.53 0.44
C SER A 436 -32.75 -5.55 0.59
N CYS A 437 -31.74 -5.91 1.38
CA CYS A 437 -30.65 -5.04 1.82
C CYS A 437 -29.32 -5.82 1.77
N PRO A 438 -28.65 -5.89 0.60
CA PRO A 438 -27.51 -6.79 0.37
C PRO A 438 -26.45 -6.77 1.47
N PHE A 439 -26.04 -5.58 1.94
CA PHE A 439 -25.00 -5.45 2.96
C PHE A 439 -25.35 -6.04 4.34
N ARG A 440 -26.61 -6.39 4.60
CA ARG A 440 -27.05 -7.11 5.81
C ARG A 440 -26.84 -8.61 5.67
N ILE A 441 -27.08 -9.15 4.48
CA ILE A 441 -26.86 -10.56 4.13
C ILE A 441 -25.42 -10.96 4.42
N ALA A 442 -24.46 -10.14 4.00
CA ALA A 442 -23.04 -10.33 4.30
C ALA A 442 -22.73 -10.41 5.81
N GLN A 443 -23.53 -9.81 6.70
CA GLN A 443 -23.29 -9.87 8.15
C GLN A 443 -23.79 -11.17 8.79
N VAL A 444 -24.77 -11.81 8.16
CA VAL A 444 -25.36 -13.09 8.60
C VAL A 444 -24.54 -14.25 8.04
N PHE A 445 -24.36 -14.28 6.73
CA PHE A 445 -23.70 -15.40 6.05
C PHE A 445 -22.21 -15.49 6.34
N GLU A 446 -21.52 -14.38 6.64
CA GLU A 446 -20.11 -14.42 7.05
C GLU A 446 -19.85 -15.47 8.12
N VAL A 447 -20.70 -15.55 9.16
CA VAL A 447 -20.49 -16.45 10.30
C VAL A 447 -20.64 -17.93 9.95
N PHE A 448 -21.36 -18.26 8.87
CA PHE A 448 -21.64 -19.65 8.45
C PHE A 448 -20.72 -20.15 7.33
N LEU A 449 -20.27 -19.27 6.44
CA LEU A 449 -19.42 -19.65 5.31
C LEU A 449 -18.00 -19.99 5.78
N ASN A 450 -17.42 -21.07 5.26
CA ASN A 450 -16.01 -21.45 5.49
C ASN A 450 -15.05 -20.60 4.62
N SER A 451 -13.73 -20.75 4.77
CA SER A 451 -12.74 -19.94 4.05
C SER A 451 -12.83 -20.04 2.51
N ASN A 452 -13.21 -21.21 1.97
CA ASN A 452 -13.40 -21.42 0.53
C ASN A 452 -14.73 -20.84 0.02
N GLU A 453 -15.81 -21.00 0.79
CA GLU A 453 -17.11 -20.40 0.50
C GLU A 453 -17.06 -18.86 0.59
N LEU A 454 -16.30 -18.30 1.55
CA LEU A 454 -16.01 -16.86 1.62
C LEU A 454 -15.20 -16.37 0.42
N TYR A 455 -14.26 -17.19 -0.09
CA TYR A 455 -13.53 -16.89 -1.32
C TYR A 455 -14.48 -16.86 -2.53
N GLN A 456 -15.31 -17.89 -2.73
CA GLN A 456 -16.33 -17.92 -3.79
C GLN A 456 -17.25 -16.70 -3.74
N PHE A 457 -17.73 -16.34 -2.55
CA PHE A 457 -18.58 -15.15 -2.38
C PHE A 457 -17.86 -13.88 -2.85
N VAL A 458 -16.61 -13.68 -2.42
CA VAL A 458 -15.81 -12.51 -2.82
C VAL A 458 -15.62 -12.46 -4.33
N MET A 459 -15.27 -13.58 -4.96
CA MET A 459 -15.05 -13.67 -6.41
C MET A 459 -16.33 -13.36 -7.19
N ALA A 460 -17.46 -13.98 -6.84
CA ALA A 460 -18.76 -13.70 -7.43
C ALA A 460 -19.17 -12.22 -7.30
N THR A 461 -18.86 -11.60 -6.16
CA THR A 461 -19.15 -10.17 -5.95
C THR A 461 -18.21 -9.24 -6.73
N LEU A 462 -16.96 -9.66 -6.97
CA LEU A 462 -16.00 -8.95 -7.83
C LEU A 462 -16.39 -9.06 -9.31
N ASP A 463 -16.83 -10.22 -9.78
CA ASP A 463 -17.39 -10.38 -11.12
C ASP A 463 -18.66 -9.55 -11.29
N GLY A 464 -19.50 -9.46 -10.25
CA GLY A 464 -20.64 -8.54 -10.20
C GLY A 464 -20.27 -7.05 -10.35
N LEU A 465 -19.09 -6.63 -9.87
CA LEU A 465 -18.55 -5.28 -10.10
C LEU A 465 -18.03 -5.06 -11.52
N LYS A 466 -17.63 -6.12 -12.22
CA LYS A 466 -17.08 -6.09 -13.58
C LYS A 466 -18.16 -6.14 -14.65
N ASN A 467 -19.12 -7.06 -14.51
CA ASN A 467 -19.97 -7.53 -15.60
C ASN A 467 -21.38 -6.92 -15.59
N LEU A 468 -21.93 -6.55 -14.42
CA LEU A 468 -23.32 -6.07 -14.31
C LEU A 468 -23.48 -4.68 -14.94
N LYS A 469 -24.37 -4.54 -15.94
CA LYS A 469 -24.55 -3.29 -16.68
C LYS A 469 -25.20 -2.14 -15.89
N PRO A 470 -26.20 -2.35 -15.00
CA PRO A 470 -26.79 -1.25 -14.24
C PRO A 470 -25.86 -0.70 -13.15
N PRO A 471 -25.54 0.62 -13.13
CA PRO A 471 -24.66 1.20 -12.11
C PRO A 471 -25.17 1.04 -10.66
N HIS A 472 -26.49 0.85 -10.47
CA HIS A 472 -27.08 0.53 -9.17
C HIS A 472 -26.59 -0.83 -8.64
N MET A 473 -26.60 -1.87 -9.49
CA MET A 473 -26.19 -3.22 -9.09
C MET A 473 -24.69 -3.27 -8.79
N GLN A 474 -23.85 -2.62 -9.61
CA GLN A 474 -22.43 -2.45 -9.29
C GLN A 474 -22.23 -1.76 -7.92
N ARG A 475 -22.99 -0.69 -7.64
CA ARG A 475 -22.93 -0.01 -6.34
C ARG A 475 -23.36 -0.92 -5.19
N SER A 476 -24.37 -1.77 -5.38
CA SER A 476 -24.81 -2.78 -4.42
C SER A 476 -23.75 -3.86 -4.19
N ALA A 477 -23.11 -4.37 -5.25
CA ALA A 477 -22.00 -5.32 -5.18
C ALA A 477 -20.83 -4.78 -4.35
N GLY A 478 -20.37 -3.55 -4.63
CA GLY A 478 -19.28 -2.96 -3.84
C GLY A 478 -19.67 -2.68 -2.39
N LYS A 479 -20.94 -2.32 -2.09
CA LYS A 479 -21.43 -2.22 -0.70
C LYS A 479 -21.44 -3.59 0.00
N LEU A 480 -21.89 -4.64 -0.69
CA LEU A 480 -21.92 -6.02 -0.20
C LEU A 480 -20.51 -6.50 0.14
N LEU A 481 -19.55 -6.32 -0.77
CA LEU A 481 -18.17 -6.73 -0.61
C LEU A 481 -17.46 -5.96 0.52
N ILE A 482 -17.64 -4.64 0.60
CA ILE A 482 -17.14 -3.81 1.71
C ILE A 482 -17.71 -4.30 3.05
N ALA A 483 -18.99 -4.66 3.11
CA ALA A 483 -19.61 -5.17 4.34
C ALA A 483 -19.05 -6.55 4.73
N LEU A 484 -18.85 -7.45 3.77
CA LEU A 484 -18.26 -8.77 4.02
C LEU A 484 -16.81 -8.64 4.53
N VAL A 485 -15.95 -7.88 3.84
CA VAL A 485 -14.54 -7.71 4.24
C VAL A 485 -14.42 -7.00 5.60
N LYS A 486 -15.35 -6.12 5.94
CA LYS A 486 -15.45 -5.53 7.30
C LYS A 486 -15.80 -6.55 8.40
N LYS A 487 -16.47 -7.66 8.08
CA LYS A 487 -16.90 -8.69 9.05
C LYS A 487 -15.93 -9.88 9.10
N ALA A 488 -15.53 -10.43 7.94
CA ALA A 488 -14.65 -11.59 7.77
C ALA A 488 -13.16 -11.31 8.03
N GLN A 489 -12.85 -10.44 9.00
CA GLN A 489 -11.62 -9.63 9.15
C GLN A 489 -10.27 -10.39 9.12
N SER A 490 -10.26 -11.70 9.35
CA SER A 490 -9.07 -12.56 9.38
C SER A 490 -9.30 -13.96 8.79
N ARG A 491 -10.43 -14.18 8.10
CA ARG A 491 -10.91 -15.51 7.68
C ARG A 491 -10.62 -15.86 6.22
N PHE A 492 -10.24 -14.89 5.40
CA PHE A 492 -9.72 -15.17 4.06
C PHE A 492 -8.33 -15.85 4.15
N GLU A 493 -8.12 -16.83 3.28
CA GLU A 493 -6.84 -17.53 3.08
C GLU A 493 -6.23 -17.13 1.73
N LYS A 494 -7.05 -17.16 0.67
CA LYS A 494 -6.70 -16.87 -0.74
C LYS A 494 -6.59 -15.37 -1.07
N VAL A 495 -5.99 -14.57 -0.20
CA VAL A 495 -5.86 -13.11 -0.40
C VAL A 495 -5.02 -12.72 -1.63
N PRO A 496 -3.94 -13.45 -2.02
CA PRO A 496 -3.21 -13.15 -3.26
C PRO A 496 -4.10 -13.26 -4.53
N GLU A 497 -4.96 -14.29 -4.59
CA GLU A 497 -5.89 -14.53 -5.70
C GLU A 497 -6.93 -13.39 -5.79
N ILE A 498 -7.52 -13.01 -4.65
CA ILE A 498 -8.45 -11.88 -4.53
C ILE A 498 -7.79 -10.56 -4.99
N MET A 499 -6.53 -10.33 -4.60
CA MET A 499 -5.81 -9.12 -5.01
C MET A 499 -5.50 -9.09 -6.51
N GLY A 500 -5.21 -10.23 -7.14
CA GLY A 500 -5.00 -10.32 -8.58
C GLY A 500 -6.22 -9.86 -9.38
N VAL A 501 -7.42 -10.32 -8.99
CA VAL A 501 -8.68 -9.87 -9.63
C VAL A 501 -8.97 -8.40 -9.34
N ILE A 502 -8.73 -7.94 -8.12
CA ILE A 502 -8.87 -6.52 -7.76
C ILE A 502 -7.98 -5.63 -8.62
N CYS A 503 -6.71 -6.00 -8.84
CA CYS A 503 -5.80 -5.21 -9.66
C CYS A 503 -6.19 -5.24 -11.15
N ALA A 504 -6.60 -6.40 -11.69
CA ALA A 504 -7.13 -6.49 -13.05
C ALA A 504 -8.42 -5.64 -13.24
N LEU A 505 -9.25 -5.52 -12.21
CA LEU A 505 -10.44 -4.66 -12.22
C LEU A 505 -10.07 -3.17 -12.13
N LEU A 506 -8.99 -2.78 -11.45
CA LEU A 506 -8.51 -1.39 -11.41
C LEU A 506 -8.09 -0.90 -12.79
N SER A 507 -7.31 -1.69 -13.55
CA SER A 507 -6.85 -1.31 -14.87
C SER A 507 -7.96 -1.29 -15.94
N THR A 508 -9.08 -2.01 -15.72
CA THR A 508 -10.22 -2.07 -16.66
C THR A 508 -11.41 -1.17 -16.29
N SER A 509 -11.58 -0.78 -15.02
CA SER A 509 -12.77 -0.05 -14.56
C SER A 509 -12.70 1.47 -14.82
N SER A 510 -13.50 1.94 -15.78
CA SER A 510 -13.61 3.38 -16.07
C SER A 510 -14.40 4.16 -15.01
N GLN A 511 -15.36 3.53 -14.32
CA GLN A 511 -16.29 4.23 -13.41
C GLN A 511 -15.62 4.66 -12.08
N PRO A 512 -15.80 5.92 -11.62
CA PRO A 512 -15.18 6.42 -10.39
C PRO A 512 -15.76 5.79 -9.12
N ASN A 513 -17.06 5.46 -9.11
CA ASN A 513 -17.70 4.81 -7.95
C ASN A 513 -17.12 3.41 -7.70
N VAL A 514 -16.90 2.62 -8.76
CA VAL A 514 -16.27 1.29 -8.65
C VAL A 514 -14.83 1.41 -8.15
N ARG A 515 -14.03 2.35 -8.70
CA ARG A 515 -12.66 2.64 -8.21
C ARG A 515 -12.61 3.01 -6.73
N GLN A 516 -13.53 3.87 -6.25
CA GLN A 516 -13.62 4.19 -4.82
C GLN A 516 -14.01 2.97 -3.96
N GLN A 517 -14.90 2.11 -4.45
CA GLN A 517 -15.27 0.87 -3.75
C GLN A 517 -14.09 -0.10 -3.66
N ILE A 518 -13.30 -0.25 -4.73
CA ILE A 518 -12.07 -1.05 -4.72
C ILE A 518 -11.04 -0.47 -3.74
N THR A 519 -10.80 0.84 -3.78
CA THR A 519 -9.90 1.52 -2.82
C THR A 519 -10.31 1.24 -1.37
N ASN A 520 -11.61 1.30 -1.07
CA ASN A 520 -12.14 0.98 0.25
C ASN A 520 -11.88 -0.49 0.65
N ILE A 521 -12.02 -1.44 -0.28
CA ILE A 521 -11.73 -2.87 -0.04
C ILE A 521 -10.24 -3.08 0.24
N VAL A 522 -9.36 -2.50 -0.58
CA VAL A 522 -7.90 -2.61 -0.43
C VAL A 522 -7.43 -1.94 0.87
N SER A 523 -7.99 -0.77 1.23
CA SER A 523 -7.81 -0.15 2.55
C SER A 523 -8.21 -1.07 3.71
N LEU A 524 -9.35 -1.76 3.61
CA LEU A 524 -9.83 -2.67 4.65
C LEU A 524 -8.95 -3.92 4.80
N LEU A 525 -8.38 -4.43 3.71
CA LEU A 525 -7.42 -5.53 3.75
C LEU A 525 -6.07 -5.06 4.32
N MET A 526 -5.53 -3.91 3.88
CA MET A 526 -4.31 -3.33 4.46
C MET A 526 -4.45 -2.85 5.90
N SER A 527 -5.68 -2.64 6.38
CA SER A 527 -6.00 -2.39 7.79
C SER A 527 -5.82 -3.61 8.71
N ARG A 528 -5.45 -4.78 8.17
CA ARG A 528 -5.37 -6.06 8.91
C ARG A 528 -3.95 -6.64 8.88
N PRO A 529 -3.27 -6.77 10.03
CA PRO A 529 -1.90 -7.29 10.10
C PRO A 529 -1.65 -8.61 9.38
N LYS A 530 -2.63 -9.52 9.35
CA LYS A 530 -2.57 -10.82 8.62
C LYS A 530 -2.39 -10.64 7.10
N TYR A 531 -2.85 -9.53 6.52
CA TYR A 531 -2.94 -9.33 5.07
C TYR A 531 -2.09 -8.19 4.54
N THR A 532 -1.69 -7.22 5.38
CA THR A 532 -1.04 -6.00 4.92
C THR A 532 0.26 -6.25 4.16
N ASP A 533 1.16 -7.14 4.62
CA ASP A 533 2.38 -7.44 3.86
C ASP A 533 2.07 -8.09 2.50
N THR A 534 1.09 -8.99 2.45
CA THR A 534 0.64 -9.66 1.22
C THR A 534 0.04 -8.67 0.22
N VAL A 535 -0.84 -7.77 0.68
CA VAL A 535 -1.47 -6.76 -0.17
C VAL A 535 -0.45 -5.73 -0.64
N ILE A 536 0.42 -5.23 0.25
CA ILE A 536 1.51 -4.32 -0.14
C ILE A 536 2.43 -5.00 -1.16
N ASN A 537 2.86 -6.25 -0.94
CA ASN A 537 3.68 -6.98 -1.91
C ASN A 537 3.01 -7.06 -3.28
N HIS A 538 1.70 -7.39 -3.33
CA HIS A 538 0.96 -7.49 -4.58
C HIS A 538 0.88 -6.14 -5.32
N LEU A 539 0.58 -5.05 -4.60
CA LEU A 539 0.56 -3.69 -5.17
C LEU A 539 1.95 -3.20 -5.63
N LEU A 540 3.03 -3.67 -4.99
CA LEU A 540 4.41 -3.37 -5.39
C LEU A 540 4.90 -4.19 -6.61
N CYS A 541 4.19 -5.25 -7.01
CA CYS A 541 4.52 -6.08 -8.17
C CYS A 541 4.01 -5.53 -9.51
N HIS A 542 3.52 -4.28 -9.55
CA HIS A 542 3.10 -3.60 -10.77
C HIS A 542 4.23 -2.74 -11.39
N PRO A 543 4.17 -2.43 -12.70
CA PRO A 543 5.10 -1.52 -13.38
C PRO A 543 5.23 -0.16 -12.70
N VAL A 544 6.43 0.42 -12.80
CA VAL A 544 6.81 1.72 -12.23
C VAL A 544 7.32 2.60 -13.39
N PRO A 545 6.84 3.84 -13.58
CA PRO A 545 5.87 4.56 -12.74
C PRO A 545 4.49 3.89 -12.76
N TYR A 546 3.80 3.90 -11.61
CA TYR A 546 2.47 3.31 -11.52
C TYR A 546 1.49 3.95 -12.51
N ASP A 547 0.57 3.12 -13.04
CA ASP A 547 -0.52 3.62 -13.87
C ASP A 547 -1.42 4.60 -13.10
N ARG A 548 -2.22 5.37 -13.84
CA ARG A 548 -3.13 6.38 -13.25
C ARG A 548 -4.10 5.81 -12.20
N HIS A 549 -4.45 4.53 -12.28
CA HIS A 549 -5.44 3.87 -11.43
C HIS A 549 -4.82 3.37 -10.13
N LEU A 550 -3.62 2.78 -10.21
CA LEU A 550 -2.84 2.36 -9.05
C LEU A 550 -2.26 3.57 -8.29
N ALA A 551 -1.82 4.61 -9.00
CA ALA A 551 -1.48 5.91 -8.40
C ALA A 551 -2.69 6.54 -7.68
N GLU A 552 -3.88 6.56 -8.30
CA GLU A 552 -5.11 7.02 -7.66
C GLU A 552 -5.44 6.19 -6.40
N LEU A 553 -5.28 4.86 -6.44
CA LEU A 553 -5.46 3.99 -5.27
C LEU A 553 -4.52 4.40 -4.13
N TRP A 554 -3.20 4.49 -4.37
CA TRP A 554 -2.22 4.92 -3.36
C TRP A 554 -2.54 6.31 -2.79
N ARG A 555 -2.96 7.26 -3.65
CA ARG A 555 -3.36 8.60 -3.25
C ARG A 555 -4.63 8.65 -2.38
N THR A 556 -5.56 7.72 -2.60
CA THR A 556 -6.90 7.71 -1.97
C THR A 556 -7.02 6.75 -0.78
N LEU A 557 -5.94 6.07 -0.37
CA LEU A 557 -5.90 5.20 0.80
C LEU A 557 -6.30 5.93 2.10
N GLU A 558 -7.50 5.61 2.59
CA GLU A 558 -8.06 6.14 3.82
C GLU A 558 -8.29 5.00 4.82
N VAL A 559 -7.61 5.08 5.98
CA VAL A 559 -7.49 4.01 6.98
C VAL A 559 -7.60 4.61 8.39
N GLU A 560 -8.12 3.87 9.36
CA GLU A 560 -8.28 4.33 10.76
C GLU A 560 -6.94 4.67 11.44
N LEU A 561 -6.95 5.67 12.33
CA LEU A 561 -5.74 6.43 12.69
C LEU A 561 -4.57 5.70 13.41
N PRO A 562 -4.70 4.53 14.09
CA PRO A 562 -3.51 3.79 14.52
C PRO A 562 -2.89 2.95 13.40
N LYS A 563 -3.69 2.52 12.41
CA LYS A 563 -3.28 1.61 11.33
C LYS A 563 -2.57 2.33 10.18
N THR A 564 -2.87 3.62 9.97
CA THR A 564 -2.18 4.50 9.01
C THR A 564 -0.66 4.53 9.22
N THR A 565 -0.23 4.63 10.50
CA THR A 565 1.18 4.61 10.87
C THR A 565 1.82 3.28 10.50
N TRP A 566 1.07 2.18 10.63
CA TRP A 566 1.59 0.83 10.40
C TRP A 566 1.83 0.53 8.91
N ILE A 567 0.92 0.96 8.01
CA ILE A 567 1.11 0.83 6.55
C ILE A 567 2.35 1.60 6.09
N LEU A 568 2.47 2.87 6.51
CA LEU A 568 3.62 3.70 6.14
C LEU A 568 4.93 3.18 6.74
N TRP A 569 4.89 2.64 7.96
CA TRP A 569 6.02 1.95 8.58
C TRP A 569 6.40 0.65 7.86
N ARG A 570 5.44 -0.11 7.31
CA ARG A 570 5.70 -1.31 6.51
C ARG A 570 6.41 -0.98 5.20
N LEU A 571 5.97 0.05 4.48
CA LEU A 571 6.67 0.56 3.29
C LEU A 571 8.11 1.00 3.65
N LEU A 572 8.25 1.85 4.66
CA LEU A 572 9.53 2.30 5.20
C LEU A 572 10.48 1.13 5.55
N ARG A 573 10.00 0.08 6.23
CA ARG A 573 10.81 -1.09 6.59
C ARG A 573 11.22 -1.92 5.38
N LYS A 574 10.38 -2.03 4.34
CA LYS A 574 10.76 -2.68 3.07
C LYS A 574 11.90 -1.93 2.39
N LEU A 575 11.81 -0.59 2.31
CA LEU A 575 12.87 0.24 1.73
C LEU A 575 14.18 0.15 2.54
N GLN A 576 14.12 0.24 3.87
CA GLN A 576 15.30 0.07 4.73
C GLN A 576 15.95 -1.31 4.58
N LYS A 577 15.17 -2.39 4.39
CA LYS A 577 15.73 -3.72 4.15
C LYS A 577 16.55 -3.78 2.84
N CYS A 578 16.17 -3.01 1.82
CA CYS A 578 16.94 -2.87 0.57
C CYS A 578 18.21 -2.01 0.73
N HIS A 579 18.36 -1.24 1.81
CA HIS A 579 19.59 -0.49 2.15
C HIS A 579 20.55 -1.29 3.04
N ASP A 580 20.02 -2.26 3.79
CA ASP A 580 20.78 -3.16 4.65
C ASP A 580 21.30 -4.40 3.90
N SER A 581 20.68 -4.79 2.78
CA SER A 581 21.26 -5.78 1.88
C SER A 581 22.61 -5.28 1.35
N GLY A 582 23.63 -6.16 1.39
CA GLY A 582 24.98 -5.86 0.89
C GLY A 582 25.02 -5.51 -0.59
N THR A 583 26.19 -5.18 -1.11
CA THR A 583 26.44 -4.77 -2.51
C THR A 583 25.99 -5.83 -3.52
N GLN A 584 24.70 -5.77 -3.89
CA GLN A 584 24.15 -6.43 -5.06
C GLN A 584 24.56 -5.66 -6.31
N GLU A 585 24.86 -6.38 -7.39
CA GLU A 585 25.25 -5.82 -8.69
C GLU A 585 24.15 -4.92 -9.31
N LYS A 586 22.89 -5.16 -8.95
CA LYS A 586 21.73 -4.37 -9.35
C LYS A 586 20.89 -3.92 -8.16
N MET A 587 20.24 -2.77 -8.28
CA MET A 587 19.28 -2.28 -7.28
C MET A 587 18.03 -3.17 -7.28
N ALA A 588 17.56 -3.58 -6.10
CA ALA A 588 16.32 -4.33 -5.97
C ALA A 588 15.11 -3.52 -6.47
N TYR A 589 14.30 -4.10 -7.38
CA TYR A 589 13.08 -3.45 -7.92
C TYR A 589 12.15 -2.92 -6.83
N VAL A 590 12.01 -3.67 -5.73
CA VAL A 590 11.19 -3.30 -4.56
C VAL A 590 11.61 -1.94 -3.98
N ALA A 591 12.89 -1.55 -4.03
CA ALA A 591 13.32 -0.24 -3.56
C ALA A 591 12.71 0.90 -4.41
N VAL A 592 12.68 0.72 -5.73
CA VAL A 592 12.10 1.70 -6.67
C VAL A 592 10.58 1.74 -6.52
N ALA A 593 9.91 0.58 -6.52
CA ALA A 593 8.45 0.46 -6.36
C ALA A 593 7.97 1.03 -5.01
N VAL A 594 8.67 0.78 -3.91
CA VAL A 594 8.33 1.38 -2.61
C VAL A 594 8.55 2.90 -2.62
N THR A 595 9.56 3.39 -3.34
CA THR A 595 9.81 4.84 -3.45
C THR A 595 8.70 5.55 -4.22
N ASP A 596 8.22 4.95 -5.32
CA ASP A 596 7.07 5.46 -6.08
C ASP A 596 5.78 5.37 -5.25
N ALA A 597 5.55 4.26 -4.54
CA ALA A 597 4.40 4.13 -3.64
C ALA A 597 4.40 5.15 -2.50
N LEU A 598 5.58 5.48 -1.94
CA LEU A 598 5.74 6.54 -0.94
C LEU A 598 5.46 7.92 -1.53
N TYR A 599 5.98 8.22 -2.73
CA TYR A 599 5.66 9.44 -3.46
C TYR A 599 4.14 9.59 -3.63
N GLU A 600 3.46 8.56 -4.13
CA GLU A 600 2.02 8.58 -4.38
C GLU A 600 1.18 8.73 -3.11
N VAL A 601 1.57 8.05 -2.03
CA VAL A 601 0.98 8.23 -0.69
C VAL A 601 1.13 9.68 -0.19
N PHE A 602 2.29 10.32 -0.41
CA PHE A 602 2.48 11.72 -0.04
C PHE A 602 1.67 12.67 -0.93
N VAL A 603 1.62 12.43 -2.24
CA VAL A 603 0.76 13.21 -3.17
C VAL A 603 -0.69 13.18 -2.70
N GLY A 604 -1.22 12.00 -2.35
CA GLY A 604 -2.58 11.84 -1.84
C GLY A 604 -2.84 12.45 -0.47
N ASN A 605 -1.82 12.49 0.40
CA ASN A 605 -1.83 13.20 1.69
C ASN A 605 -2.91 12.72 2.71
N ARG A 606 -3.65 11.64 2.42
CA ARG A 606 -4.61 11.00 3.34
C ARG A 606 -3.93 10.48 4.62
N LEU A 607 -2.69 9.98 4.50
CA LEU A 607 -1.90 9.44 5.61
C LEU A 607 -1.07 10.51 6.36
N ARG A 608 -1.39 11.81 6.22
CA ARG A 608 -0.64 12.95 6.78
C ARG A 608 -0.20 12.79 8.24
N ALA A 609 -1.10 12.35 9.14
CA ALA A 609 -0.77 12.19 10.56
C ALA A 609 0.33 11.14 10.80
N ALA A 610 0.31 10.05 10.04
CA ALA A 610 1.37 9.04 10.04
C ALA A 610 2.67 9.60 9.44
N THR A 611 2.57 10.38 8.36
CA THR A 611 3.73 11.04 7.72
C THR A 611 4.45 11.98 8.69
N PHE A 612 3.72 12.80 9.47
CA PHE A 612 4.32 13.63 10.52
C PHE A 612 4.97 12.82 11.64
N ARG A 613 4.35 11.70 12.06
CA ARG A 613 4.87 10.83 13.11
C ARG A 613 6.18 10.13 12.70
N LEU A 614 6.29 9.76 11.42
CA LEU A 614 7.43 9.04 10.85
C LEU A 614 8.38 9.95 10.05
N PHE A 615 8.19 11.27 10.07
CA PHE A 615 8.95 12.21 9.23
C PHE A 615 10.47 12.04 9.32
N PRO A 616 11.09 11.92 10.51
CA PRO A 616 12.54 11.73 10.61
C PRO A 616 13.02 10.46 9.88
N GLN A 617 12.29 9.35 10.03
CA GLN A 617 12.62 8.08 9.42
C GLN A 617 12.43 8.12 7.90
N LEU A 618 11.33 8.73 7.44
CA LEU A 618 11.02 8.86 6.02
C LEU A 618 12.05 9.74 5.33
N LEU A 619 12.37 10.91 5.89
CA LEU A 619 13.37 11.84 5.35
C LEU A 619 14.73 11.15 5.20
N MET A 620 15.25 10.54 6.27
CA MET A 620 16.58 9.91 6.21
C MET A 620 16.60 8.70 5.26
N THR A 621 15.56 7.87 5.26
CA THR A 621 15.51 6.70 4.37
C THR A 621 15.41 7.12 2.91
N LEU A 622 14.68 8.20 2.59
CA LEU A 622 14.61 8.74 1.22
C LEU A 622 15.94 9.39 0.79
N LEU A 623 16.64 10.13 1.66
CA LEU A 623 17.97 10.66 1.34
C LEU A 623 19.00 9.54 1.11
N VAL A 624 18.93 8.46 1.89
CA VAL A 624 19.75 7.25 1.65
C VAL A 624 19.37 6.60 0.32
N GLN A 625 18.09 6.51 -0.03
CA GLN A 625 17.63 6.01 -1.33
C GLN A 625 18.10 6.89 -2.50
N VAL A 626 18.10 8.22 -2.35
CA VAL A 626 18.70 9.16 -3.33
C VAL A 626 20.17 8.78 -3.54
N HIS A 627 20.97 8.67 -2.48
CA HIS A 627 22.39 8.30 -2.57
C HIS A 627 22.61 6.95 -3.26
N HIS A 628 21.75 5.96 -2.98
CA HIS A 628 21.80 4.66 -3.66
C HIS A 628 21.55 4.79 -5.16
N ALA A 629 20.57 5.60 -5.56
CA ALA A 629 20.11 5.76 -6.94
C ALA A 629 20.98 6.66 -7.83
N ILE A 630 21.93 7.43 -7.29
CA ILE A 630 22.82 8.29 -8.09
C ILE A 630 23.57 7.47 -9.15
N GLY A 631 23.44 7.89 -10.41
CA GLY A 631 24.09 7.28 -11.56
C GLY A 631 23.43 5.99 -12.05
N LEU A 632 22.31 5.56 -11.46
CA LEU A 632 21.59 4.35 -11.91
C LEU A 632 20.48 4.67 -12.92
N THR A 633 20.36 3.79 -13.89
CA THR A 633 19.29 3.70 -14.88
C THR A 633 18.36 2.52 -14.58
N MET A 634 17.25 2.37 -15.31
CA MET A 634 16.34 1.24 -15.10
C MET A 634 16.96 -0.13 -15.51
N SER A 635 17.99 -0.17 -16.35
CA SER A 635 18.74 -1.42 -16.63
C SER A 635 19.58 -1.90 -15.46
N ASP A 636 19.92 -1.01 -14.52
CA ASP A 636 20.67 -1.31 -13.30
C ASP A 636 19.74 -1.77 -12.16
N VAL A 637 18.44 -1.89 -12.43
CA VAL A 637 17.43 -2.42 -11.52
C VAL A 637 17.17 -3.90 -11.83
N ALA A 638 17.06 -4.72 -10.80
CA ALA A 638 16.70 -6.13 -10.90
C ALA A 638 15.18 -6.31 -11.13
N ILE A 639 14.72 -5.92 -12.33
CA ILE A 639 13.31 -6.00 -12.76
C ILE A 639 12.89 -7.48 -12.92
N PRO A 640 11.77 -7.91 -12.32
CA PRO A 640 11.21 -9.26 -12.52
C PRO A 640 10.82 -9.55 -13.98
N SER A 641 11.06 -10.77 -14.45
CA SER A 641 10.68 -11.21 -15.80
C SER A 641 9.16 -11.20 -16.00
N GLY A 642 8.71 -10.65 -17.13
CA GLY A 642 7.28 -10.53 -17.48
C GLY A 642 6.56 -9.35 -16.83
N LEU A 643 7.25 -8.48 -16.06
CA LEU A 643 6.63 -7.32 -15.42
C LEU A 643 6.40 -6.15 -16.39
N TYR A 644 7.27 -5.97 -17.39
CA TYR A 644 7.06 -5.10 -18.55
C TYR A 644 6.98 -5.97 -19.81
N PRO A 645 6.17 -5.61 -20.83
CA PRO A 645 6.39 -6.10 -22.18
C PRO A 645 7.76 -5.60 -22.69
N GLU A 646 8.37 -6.36 -23.60
CA GLU A 646 9.82 -6.35 -23.89
C GLU A 646 10.41 -5.03 -24.45
N GLN A 647 9.61 -3.97 -24.59
CA GLN A 647 10.02 -2.65 -25.12
C GLN A 647 9.51 -1.42 -24.32
N GLU A 648 8.81 -1.57 -23.18
CA GLU A 648 8.12 -0.43 -22.52
C GLU A 648 8.90 0.35 -21.45
N VAL A 649 10.13 -0.04 -21.10
CA VAL A 649 10.91 0.67 -20.05
C VAL A 649 11.46 1.99 -20.61
N SER A 650 10.74 3.10 -20.38
CA SER A 650 11.14 4.44 -20.81
C SER A 650 12.52 4.83 -20.24
N SER A 651 13.42 5.26 -21.13
CA SER A 651 14.76 5.74 -20.78
C SER A 651 14.77 7.08 -20.02
N GLU A 652 13.65 7.81 -19.97
CA GLU A 652 13.56 9.10 -19.27
C GLU A 652 13.39 8.94 -17.75
N VAL A 653 12.93 7.78 -17.31
CA VAL A 653 12.60 7.52 -15.91
C VAL A 653 13.78 6.82 -15.22
N THR A 654 14.23 7.36 -14.09
CA THR A 654 15.33 6.78 -13.29
C THR A 654 14.91 6.55 -11.83
N PRO A 655 15.53 5.59 -11.13
CA PRO A 655 15.35 5.41 -9.68
C PRO A 655 15.61 6.69 -8.88
N LEU A 656 16.52 7.55 -9.36
CA LEU A 656 16.86 8.82 -8.74
C LEU A 656 15.70 9.83 -8.82
N CYS A 657 15.01 9.90 -9.96
CA CYS A 657 13.86 10.77 -10.15
C CYS A 657 12.77 10.48 -9.10
N PHE A 658 12.39 9.21 -8.92
CA PHE A 658 11.43 8.81 -7.89
C PHE A 658 11.87 9.22 -6.48
N ALA A 659 13.14 8.99 -6.13
CA ALA A 659 13.66 9.32 -4.80
C ALA A 659 13.66 10.83 -4.52
N ILE A 660 14.03 11.64 -5.52
CA ILE A 660 13.96 13.11 -5.44
C ILE A 660 12.52 13.60 -5.34
N GLN A 661 11.59 13.08 -6.17
CA GLN A 661 10.18 13.48 -6.14
C GLN A 661 9.48 13.06 -4.84
N ALA A 662 9.76 11.87 -4.31
CA ALA A 662 9.31 11.43 -2.99
C ALA A 662 9.82 12.38 -1.88
N THR A 663 11.11 12.74 -1.91
CA THR A 663 11.73 13.66 -0.93
C THR A 663 11.12 15.07 -1.00
N LYS A 664 11.01 15.63 -2.21
CA LYS A 664 10.34 16.91 -2.48
C LYS A 664 8.92 16.91 -1.92
N THR A 665 8.14 15.89 -2.27
CA THR A 665 6.73 15.78 -1.86
C THR A 665 6.58 15.59 -0.36
N LEU A 666 7.47 14.82 0.30
CA LEU A 666 7.50 14.68 1.76
C LEU A 666 7.58 16.06 2.43
N LEU A 667 8.56 16.90 2.07
CA LEU A 667 8.74 18.23 2.66
C LEU A 667 7.51 19.12 2.48
N LEU A 668 6.96 19.19 1.26
CA LEU A 668 5.76 19.99 0.96
C LEU A 668 4.55 19.52 1.78
N ARG A 669 4.41 18.21 2.00
CA ARG A 669 3.28 17.60 2.70
C ARG A 669 3.41 17.64 4.23
N THR A 670 4.62 17.78 4.76
CA THR A 670 4.89 18.05 6.19
C THR A 670 5.14 19.53 6.50
N PHE A 671 4.67 20.43 5.63
CA PHE A 671 4.77 21.89 5.78
C PHE A 671 6.20 22.47 5.87
N CYS A 672 7.21 21.74 5.43
CA CYS A 672 8.62 22.17 5.36
C CYS A 672 8.88 23.04 4.11
N TRP A 673 8.01 24.04 3.88
CA TRP A 673 8.04 24.89 2.69
C TRP A 673 9.25 25.83 2.66
N GLN A 674 9.73 26.26 3.83
CA GLN A 674 10.87 27.18 3.91
C GLN A 674 12.16 26.47 3.55
N GLU A 675 12.32 25.25 4.04
CA GLU A 675 13.39 24.31 3.74
C GLU A 675 13.41 23.94 2.27
N PHE A 676 12.24 23.61 1.70
CA PHE A 676 12.08 23.39 0.26
C PHE A 676 12.52 24.61 -0.56
N ASN A 677 12.12 25.83 -0.16
CA ASN A 677 12.50 27.06 -0.86
C ASN A 677 14.01 27.39 -0.73
N ILE A 678 14.65 27.01 0.37
CA ILE A 678 16.12 27.13 0.54
C ILE A 678 16.84 26.14 -0.41
N MET A 679 16.34 24.90 -0.49
CA MET A 679 16.85 23.91 -1.44
C MET A 679 16.70 24.39 -2.89
N GLU A 680 15.56 24.95 -3.28
CA GLU A 680 15.34 25.45 -4.64
C GLU A 680 16.29 26.62 -4.98
N LYS A 681 16.36 27.64 -4.11
CA LYS A 681 17.19 28.85 -4.33
C LYS A 681 18.67 28.55 -4.45
N ASN A 682 19.18 27.61 -3.66
CA ASN A 682 20.60 27.26 -3.61
C ASN A 682 20.96 26.07 -4.52
N LYS A 683 20.07 25.67 -5.46
CA LYS A 683 20.23 24.50 -6.34
C LYS A 683 20.49 23.19 -5.58
N GLY A 684 19.98 23.09 -4.36
CA GLY A 684 20.15 21.94 -3.45
C GLY A 684 19.70 20.61 -4.03
N TRP A 685 18.67 20.61 -4.88
CA TRP A 685 18.22 19.39 -5.56
C TRP A 685 19.27 18.86 -6.54
N THR A 686 19.90 19.74 -7.34
CA THR A 686 20.98 19.32 -8.25
C THR A 686 22.23 18.89 -7.49
N LEU A 687 22.46 19.44 -6.28
CA LEU A 687 23.51 18.94 -5.38
C LEU A 687 23.19 17.53 -4.87
N LEU A 688 21.94 17.24 -4.48
CA LEU A 688 21.52 15.90 -4.05
C LEU A 688 21.62 14.84 -5.15
N GLU A 689 21.41 15.23 -6.41
CA GLU A 689 21.48 14.37 -7.60
C GLU A 689 22.92 14.06 -8.05
N GLY A 690 23.88 14.94 -7.76
CA GLY A 690 25.26 14.81 -8.23
C GLY A 690 26.14 13.91 -7.34
N LYS A 691 26.97 13.09 -7.98
CA LYS A 691 27.82 12.07 -7.33
C LYS A 691 28.76 12.64 -6.26
N ASP A 692 29.49 13.70 -6.58
CA ASP A 692 30.53 14.26 -5.71
C ASP A 692 30.01 15.40 -4.81
N CYS A 693 28.77 15.86 -5.04
CA CYS A 693 28.12 16.93 -4.30
C CYS A 693 26.88 16.50 -3.50
N HIS A 694 26.48 15.22 -3.54
CA HIS A 694 25.35 14.68 -2.76
C HIS A 694 25.38 15.09 -1.30
N LEU A 695 26.53 14.90 -0.63
CA LEU A 695 26.70 15.26 0.79
C LEU A 695 26.56 16.77 1.02
N GLN A 696 26.86 17.63 0.04
CA GLN A 696 26.64 19.08 0.14
C GLN A 696 25.14 19.40 0.08
N GLY A 697 24.38 18.70 -0.76
CA GLY A 697 22.91 18.79 -0.81
C GLY A 697 22.25 18.29 0.49
N VAL A 698 22.77 17.19 1.06
CA VAL A 698 22.37 16.68 2.39
C VAL A 698 22.67 17.71 3.48
N SER A 699 23.88 18.27 3.50
CA SER A 699 24.27 19.32 4.45
C SER A 699 23.39 20.58 4.31
N LEU A 700 23.07 20.99 3.09
CA LEU A 700 22.20 22.15 2.83
C LEU A 700 20.80 21.93 3.42
N LEU A 701 20.21 20.75 3.21
CA LEU A 701 18.89 20.41 3.75
C LEU A 701 18.90 20.29 5.28
N ALA A 702 19.97 19.73 5.86
CA ALA A 702 20.15 19.63 7.30
C ALA A 702 20.26 21.02 7.96
N ASN A 703 21.03 21.94 7.36
CA ASN A 703 21.11 23.33 7.80
C ASN A 703 19.77 24.07 7.64
N ALA A 704 19.06 23.88 6.51
CA ALA A 704 17.74 24.48 6.30
C ALA A 704 16.71 24.02 7.35
N LEU A 705 16.69 22.72 7.67
CA LEU A 705 15.85 22.17 8.74
C LEU A 705 16.26 22.69 10.12
N LEU A 706 17.56 22.80 10.38
CA LEU A 706 18.09 23.37 11.62
C LEU A 706 17.73 24.84 11.79
N GLU A 707 17.75 25.65 10.73
CA GLU A 707 17.36 27.07 10.78
C GLU A 707 15.85 27.28 10.96
N ARG A 708 15.03 26.48 10.26
CA ARG A 708 13.60 26.79 10.08
C ARG A 708 12.68 25.94 10.95
N ASN A 709 13.13 24.77 11.40
CA ASN A 709 12.28 23.82 12.10
C ASN A 709 13.07 23.00 13.14
N HIS A 710 13.58 23.70 14.16
CA HIS A 710 14.36 23.12 15.26
C HIS A 710 13.73 21.85 15.86
N LEU A 711 12.40 21.76 15.97
CA LEU A 711 11.71 20.59 16.52
C LEU A 711 11.90 19.34 15.66
N LEU A 712 11.79 19.46 14.33
CA LEU A 712 12.04 18.34 13.42
C LEU A 712 13.54 18.03 13.36
N ALA A 713 14.40 19.05 13.33
CA ALA A 713 15.86 18.87 13.40
C ALA A 713 16.29 18.07 14.64
N HIS A 714 15.78 18.40 15.83
CA HIS A 714 16.08 17.66 17.07
C HIS A 714 15.57 16.21 17.00
N LYS A 715 14.36 15.96 16.46
CA LYS A 715 13.84 14.60 16.28
C LYS A 715 14.70 13.77 15.32
N VAL A 716 15.19 14.37 14.24
CA VAL A 716 16.15 13.72 13.32
C VAL A 716 17.47 13.44 14.02
N MET A 717 17.99 14.38 14.82
CA MET A 717 19.25 14.20 15.55
C MET A 717 19.24 12.98 16.48
N TYR A 718 18.18 12.80 17.27
CA TYR A 718 18.03 11.62 18.14
C TYR A 718 17.81 10.32 17.35
N LEU A 719 17.10 10.39 16.22
CA LEU A 719 16.92 9.22 15.34
C LEU A 719 18.24 8.76 14.73
N LEU A 720 19.13 9.69 14.38
CA LEU A 720 20.33 9.38 13.61
C LEU A 720 21.34 8.52 14.38
N VAL A 721 21.41 8.60 15.72
CA VAL A 721 22.40 7.86 16.53
C VAL A 721 22.48 6.36 16.19
N PRO A 722 21.38 5.58 16.15
CA PRO A 722 21.40 4.19 15.69
C PRO A 722 21.57 3.99 14.16
N PHE A 723 21.32 5.01 13.33
CA PHE A 723 21.50 4.94 11.88
C PHE A 723 22.97 5.12 11.46
N LEU A 724 23.79 5.85 12.24
CA LEU A 724 25.21 6.11 11.91
C LEU A 724 26.06 4.85 11.74
N ASN A 725 25.69 3.74 12.39
CA ASN A 725 26.41 2.47 12.34
C ASN A 725 25.68 1.40 11.49
N ARG A 726 24.52 1.71 10.90
CA ARG A 726 23.65 0.76 10.19
C ARG A 726 23.83 0.84 8.67
N GLY A 727 23.61 -0.29 8.00
CA GLY A 727 23.60 -0.39 6.54
C GLY A 727 24.99 -0.30 5.91
N ASN A 728 25.02 -0.09 4.60
CA ASN A 728 26.24 0.05 3.81
C ASN A 728 26.88 1.45 3.92
N GLU A 729 28.04 1.63 3.27
CA GLU A 729 28.78 2.89 3.29
C GLU A 729 27.96 4.10 2.80
N LYS A 730 27.11 3.94 1.78
CA LYS A 730 26.23 5.02 1.30
C LYS A 730 25.23 5.47 2.38
N HIS A 731 24.63 4.51 3.09
CA HIS A 731 23.75 4.78 4.23
C HIS A 731 24.50 5.58 5.31
N LYS A 732 25.61 5.03 5.81
CA LYS A 732 26.41 5.66 6.88
C LYS A 732 26.87 7.07 6.51
N LEU A 733 27.37 7.28 5.29
CA LEU A 733 27.82 8.60 4.79
C LEU A 733 26.70 9.63 4.75
N THR A 734 25.51 9.29 4.21
CA THR A 734 24.37 10.21 4.19
C THR A 734 23.87 10.54 5.60
N SER A 735 23.80 9.54 6.48
CA SER A 735 23.43 9.73 7.89
C SER A 735 24.46 10.57 8.66
N ALA A 736 25.76 10.35 8.44
CA ALA A 736 26.84 11.14 9.03
C ALA A 736 26.82 12.59 8.52
N GLY A 737 26.64 12.80 7.21
CA GLY A 737 26.52 14.13 6.60
C GLY A 737 25.39 14.95 7.21
N PHE A 738 24.20 14.36 7.37
CA PHE A 738 23.08 15.04 8.02
C PHE A 738 23.34 15.28 9.51
N PHE A 739 23.88 14.29 10.23
CA PHE A 739 24.15 14.38 11.68
C PHE A 739 25.15 15.49 12.02
N VAL A 740 26.23 15.62 11.23
CA VAL A 740 27.30 16.58 11.45
C VAL A 740 26.80 18.03 11.43
N GLU A 741 25.91 18.40 10.50
CA GLU A 741 25.34 19.75 10.51
C GLU A 741 24.47 20.01 11.75
N LEU A 742 23.74 19.00 12.23
CA LEU A 742 22.91 19.13 13.43
C LEU A 742 23.72 19.34 14.72
N LEU A 743 25.03 19.02 14.74
CA LEU A 743 25.93 19.33 15.85
C LEU A 743 26.12 20.84 16.08
N GLN A 744 25.77 21.69 15.10
CA GLN A 744 25.68 23.13 15.28
C GLN A 744 24.61 23.54 16.30
N SER A 745 23.59 22.71 16.54
CA SER A 745 22.53 22.98 17.51
C SER A 745 23.09 23.07 18.94
N PRO A 746 22.62 24.03 19.78
CA PRO A 746 22.97 24.05 21.20
C PRO A 746 22.46 22.81 21.96
N VAL A 747 21.53 22.04 21.37
CA VAL A 747 21.06 20.75 21.92
C VAL A 747 22.13 19.66 21.82
N ALA A 748 23.12 19.79 20.94
CA ALA A 748 24.24 18.84 20.84
C ALA A 748 25.01 18.68 22.16
N ARG A 749 25.09 19.74 22.97
CA ARG A 749 25.66 19.75 24.34
C ARG A 749 25.02 18.72 25.29
N ARG A 750 23.80 18.28 25.00
CA ARG A 750 23.05 17.30 25.83
C ARG A 750 23.35 15.86 25.44
N PHE A 751 24.05 15.60 24.34
CA PHE A 751 24.44 14.25 23.97
C PHE A 751 25.67 13.82 24.79
N PRO A 752 25.66 12.63 25.40
CA PRO A 752 26.87 12.07 25.99
C PRO A 752 27.99 11.96 24.95
N SER A 753 29.22 12.31 25.34
CA SER A 753 30.40 12.36 24.48
C SER A 753 30.63 11.10 23.62
N ILE A 754 30.30 9.93 24.17
CA ILE A 754 30.35 8.63 23.47
C ILE A 754 29.50 8.57 22.18
N TYR A 755 28.43 9.37 22.08
CA TYR A 755 27.59 9.43 20.88
C TYR A 755 27.99 10.53 19.89
N CYS A 756 28.87 11.44 20.30
CA CYS A 756 29.38 12.54 19.48
C CYS A 756 30.90 12.43 19.31
N VAL A 757 31.70 12.99 20.23
CA VAL A 757 33.16 13.11 20.10
C VAL A 757 33.85 11.76 19.87
N ALA A 758 33.47 10.71 20.60
CA ALA A 758 34.06 9.38 20.40
C ALA A 758 33.77 8.81 19.00
N ARG A 759 32.56 9.00 18.48
CA ARG A 759 32.19 8.55 17.13
C ARG A 759 32.90 9.38 16.03
N LEU A 760 33.08 10.68 16.25
CA LEU A 760 33.89 11.49 15.34
C LEU A 760 35.35 11.03 15.36
N LYS A 761 35.92 10.69 16.51
CA LYS A 761 37.25 10.05 16.60
C LYS A 761 37.32 8.77 15.78
N ASP A 762 36.36 7.86 15.93
CA ASP A 762 36.34 6.60 15.17
C ASP A 762 36.36 6.86 13.65
N TRP A 763 35.63 7.90 13.18
CA TRP A 763 35.62 8.31 11.78
C TRP A 763 36.92 8.97 11.29
N LEU A 764 37.73 9.59 12.16
CA LEU A 764 39.07 10.09 11.78
C LEU A 764 40.04 8.93 11.48
N LEU A 765 39.83 7.78 12.11
CA LEU A 765 40.67 6.58 11.98
C LEU A 765 40.27 5.68 10.79
N LEU A 766 39.18 5.99 10.08
CA LEU A 766 38.77 5.27 8.87
C LEU A 766 39.61 5.73 7.67
N GLU A 767 39.92 4.83 6.75
CA GLU A 767 40.64 5.15 5.49
C GLU A 767 39.87 6.11 4.57
N ASN A 768 38.54 6.19 4.72
CA ASN A 768 37.68 6.97 3.83
C ASN A 768 37.72 8.48 4.16
N ASN A 769 38.33 9.26 3.28
CA ASN A 769 38.46 10.72 3.39
C ASN A 769 37.13 11.46 3.63
N LEU A 770 36.00 10.97 3.11
CA LEU A 770 34.70 11.61 3.35
C LEU A 770 34.30 11.53 4.83
N PHE A 771 34.59 10.42 5.51
CA PHE A 771 34.37 10.30 6.96
C PHE A 771 35.32 11.21 7.75
N LYS A 772 36.60 11.30 7.36
CA LYS A 772 37.57 12.24 7.98
C LYS A 772 37.09 13.70 7.86
N ILE A 773 36.66 14.13 6.67
CA ILE A 773 36.13 15.49 6.43
C ILE A 773 34.88 15.75 7.28
N LEU A 774 33.93 14.81 7.31
CA LEU A 774 32.72 14.93 8.13
C LEU A 774 33.04 14.98 9.63
N ALA A 775 34.00 14.17 10.09
CA ALA A 775 34.44 14.14 11.47
C ALA A 775 35.09 15.46 11.91
N LEU A 776 36.05 15.97 11.14
CA LEU A 776 36.70 17.25 11.40
C LEU A 776 35.69 18.42 11.37
N ARG A 777 34.75 18.41 10.40
CA ARG A 777 33.67 19.41 10.35
C ARG A 777 32.76 19.36 11.59
N GLY A 778 32.42 18.15 12.05
CA GLY A 778 31.68 17.95 13.30
C GLY A 778 32.43 18.47 14.52
N LEU A 779 33.74 18.20 14.61
CA LEU A 779 34.61 18.72 15.67
C LEU A 779 34.68 20.26 15.62
N CYS A 780 34.79 20.88 14.44
CA CYS A 780 34.72 22.35 14.28
C CYS A 780 33.42 22.96 14.86
N TYR A 781 32.29 22.26 14.81
CA TYR A 781 31.06 22.72 15.44
C TYR A 781 31.06 22.51 16.96
N LEU A 782 31.61 21.39 17.44
CA LEU A 782 31.70 21.09 18.87
C LEU A 782 32.77 21.93 19.61
N THR A 783 33.83 22.43 18.96
CA THR A 783 34.80 23.35 19.62
C THR A 783 34.16 24.64 20.15
N ARG A 784 33.00 25.03 19.62
CA ARG A 784 32.18 26.17 20.05
C ARG A 784 31.38 25.90 21.33
N GLN A 785 31.46 24.68 21.87
CA GLN A 785 30.73 24.21 23.05
C GLN A 785 31.75 23.90 24.14
N GLU A 786 31.73 24.66 25.24
CA GLU A 786 32.73 24.57 26.30
C GLU A 786 32.76 23.18 26.93
N GLU A 787 31.59 22.55 27.03
CA GLU A 787 31.35 21.25 27.64
C GLU A 787 32.09 20.10 26.92
N MET A 788 32.39 20.25 25.63
CA MET A 788 33.02 19.23 24.79
C MET A 788 34.52 19.47 24.56
N LYS A 789 35.08 20.61 25.01
CA LYS A 789 36.46 21.00 24.69
C LYS A 789 37.51 20.06 25.25
N GLU A 790 37.35 19.58 26.49
CA GLU A 790 38.34 18.67 27.10
C GLU A 790 38.37 17.31 26.38
N ASP A 791 37.20 16.79 25.96
CA ASP A 791 37.14 15.57 25.17
C ASP A 791 37.83 15.74 23.81
N ILE A 792 37.64 16.90 23.15
CA ILE A 792 38.31 17.21 21.88
C ILE A 792 39.83 17.41 22.07
N LYS A 793 40.28 17.96 23.21
CA LYS A 793 41.72 18.05 23.51
C LYS A 793 42.40 16.68 23.52
N SER A 794 41.70 15.63 23.99
CA SER A 794 42.23 14.26 23.95
C SER A 794 42.48 13.72 22.52
N LEU A 795 41.89 14.36 21.51
CA LEU A 795 42.06 14.00 20.10
C LEU A 795 43.17 14.78 19.39
N LEU A 796 43.78 15.79 20.03
CA LEU A 796 44.76 16.67 19.37
C LEU A 796 45.93 15.91 18.70
N PRO A 797 46.52 14.84 19.29
CA PRO A 797 47.57 14.08 18.60
C PRO A 797 47.08 13.49 17.25
N CYS A 798 45.89 12.87 17.23
CA CYS A 798 45.29 12.35 16.00
C CYS A 798 44.98 13.46 14.98
N ILE A 799 44.59 14.65 15.44
CA ILE A 799 44.34 15.81 14.55
C ILE A 799 45.66 16.37 14.00
N LEU A 800 46.78 16.24 14.71
CA LEU A 800 48.12 16.60 14.22
C LEU A 800 48.61 15.65 13.13
N ASP A 801 48.36 14.35 13.27
CA ASP A 801 48.72 13.36 12.25
C ASP A 801 48.03 13.65 10.91
N LEU A 802 46.79 14.17 10.94
CA LEU A 802 46.00 14.58 9.77
C LEU A 802 46.55 15.83 9.04
N LEU A 803 47.56 16.53 9.58
CA LEU A 803 48.25 17.59 8.85
C LEU A 803 49.07 17.06 7.66
N CYS A 804 49.48 15.79 7.71
CA CYS A 804 50.25 15.13 6.66
C CYS A 804 49.39 14.51 5.54
N GLU A 805 48.08 14.74 5.56
CA GLU A 805 47.14 14.14 4.61
C GLU A 805 47.19 14.78 3.21
N SER A 806 46.88 13.98 2.19
CA SER A 806 46.87 14.42 0.79
C SER A 806 45.67 15.27 0.43
N ASP A 807 44.52 15.08 1.10
CA ASP A 807 43.30 15.86 0.88
C ASP A 807 43.40 17.24 1.56
N GLU A 808 43.38 18.29 0.74
CA GLU A 808 43.44 19.69 1.18
C GLU A 808 42.38 20.04 2.23
N LYS A 809 41.15 19.52 2.10
CA LYS A 809 40.05 19.86 3.02
C LYS A 809 40.27 19.25 4.40
N ILE A 810 40.90 18.08 4.48
CA ILE A 810 41.27 17.45 5.75
C ILE A 810 42.29 18.33 6.47
N VAL A 811 43.38 18.70 5.79
CA VAL A 811 44.45 19.52 6.38
C VAL A 811 43.92 20.90 6.82
N LEU A 812 43.11 21.57 6.00
CA LEU A 812 42.54 22.87 6.34
C LEU A 812 41.58 22.83 7.54
N LEU A 813 40.73 21.79 7.63
CA LEU A 813 39.86 21.61 8.79
C LEU A 813 40.65 21.24 10.06
N ALA A 814 41.71 20.44 9.94
CA ALA A 814 42.62 20.13 11.05
C ALA A 814 43.30 21.40 11.58
N ILE A 815 43.89 22.23 10.69
CA ILE A 815 44.45 23.54 11.04
C ILE A 815 43.42 24.43 11.74
N GLN A 816 42.17 24.46 11.25
CA GLN A 816 41.09 25.24 11.85
C GLN A 816 40.78 24.83 13.31
N ILE A 817 40.82 23.53 13.62
CA ILE A 817 40.62 23.03 14.99
C ILE A 817 41.84 23.36 15.86
N LEU A 818 43.05 23.10 15.36
CA LEU A 818 44.30 23.35 16.09
C LEU A 818 44.44 24.83 16.47
N LEU A 819 44.04 25.75 15.59
CA LEU A 819 43.97 27.20 15.86
C LEU A 819 43.09 27.56 17.07
N GLN A 820 42.05 26.79 17.38
CA GLN A 820 41.20 27.02 18.57
C GLN A 820 41.90 26.58 19.87
N PHE A 821 42.71 25.52 19.81
CA PHE A 821 43.34 24.91 20.99
C PHE A 821 44.78 25.34 21.24
N VAL A 822 45.45 25.99 20.29
CA VAL A 822 46.88 26.36 20.32
C VAL A 822 47.35 27.04 21.62
N ARG A 823 46.50 27.88 22.23
CA ARG A 823 46.79 28.57 23.52
C ARG A 823 46.71 27.67 24.76
N THR A 824 46.13 26.49 24.62
CA THR A 824 45.85 25.52 25.70
C THR A 824 46.60 24.20 25.56
N MET A 825 47.37 24.04 24.48
CA MET A 825 48.25 22.88 24.28
C MET A 825 49.38 22.87 25.32
N ASP A 826 49.83 21.67 25.66
CA ASP A 826 51.09 21.49 26.36
C ASP A 826 52.29 21.76 25.43
N PHE A 827 53.47 21.94 26.02
CA PHE A 827 54.68 22.26 25.28
C PHE A 827 55.10 21.16 24.30
N THR A 828 54.88 19.88 24.62
CA THR A 828 55.34 18.77 23.77
C THR A 828 54.49 18.67 22.50
N THR A 829 53.17 18.74 22.63
CA THR A 829 52.22 18.79 21.51
C THR A 829 52.45 20.03 20.64
N LEU A 830 52.66 21.19 21.25
CA LEU A 830 52.93 22.44 20.52
C LEU A 830 54.28 22.41 19.77
N SER A 831 55.33 21.88 20.39
CA SER A 831 56.66 21.72 19.77
C SER A 831 56.66 20.67 18.66
N ALA A 832 55.85 19.61 18.76
CA ALA A 832 55.65 18.64 17.68
C ALA A 832 54.90 19.28 16.50
N MET A 833 53.78 19.94 16.78
CA MET A 833 52.98 20.66 15.78
C MET A 833 53.82 21.68 15.00
N MET A 834 54.66 22.47 15.67
CA MET A 834 55.52 23.46 14.99
C MET A 834 56.49 22.82 13.98
N ARG A 835 57.02 21.62 14.25
CA ARG A 835 57.86 20.88 13.28
C ARG A 835 57.05 20.42 12.07
N THR A 836 55.85 19.86 12.28
CA THR A 836 54.98 19.42 11.18
C THR A 836 54.55 20.61 10.30
N LEU A 837 54.19 21.74 10.91
CA LEU A 837 53.82 22.97 10.18
C LEU A 837 55.00 23.54 9.39
N PHE A 838 56.23 23.46 9.90
CA PHE A 838 57.41 23.90 9.16
C PHE A 838 57.60 23.11 7.86
N SER A 839 57.35 21.79 7.85
CA SER A 839 57.37 21.01 6.61
C SER A 839 56.26 21.38 5.61
N LEU A 840 55.15 21.97 6.07
CA LEU A 840 54.05 22.43 5.21
C LEU A 840 54.27 23.83 4.60
N PHE A 841 55.35 24.54 4.96
CA PHE A 841 55.71 25.79 4.27
C PHE A 841 56.11 25.56 2.80
N GLY A 842 56.55 24.35 2.45
CA GLY A 842 56.83 23.93 1.08
C GLY A 842 55.65 23.28 0.35
N ASP A 843 54.43 23.33 0.90
CA ASP A 843 53.28 22.66 0.30
C ASP A 843 52.84 23.34 -1.01
N VAL A 844 52.50 22.53 -2.01
CA VAL A 844 52.05 22.98 -3.34
C VAL A 844 50.63 23.57 -3.28
N ARG A 845 49.84 23.20 -2.26
CA ARG A 845 48.46 23.66 -2.04
C ARG A 845 48.50 25.05 -1.40
N PRO A 846 48.05 26.13 -2.08
CA PRO A 846 48.28 27.50 -1.64
C PRO A 846 47.57 27.84 -0.33
N ASP A 847 46.37 27.30 -0.09
CA ASP A 847 45.67 27.51 1.17
C ASP A 847 46.34 26.74 2.33
N VAL A 848 46.79 25.50 2.12
CA VAL A 848 47.51 24.72 3.16
C VAL A 848 48.82 25.42 3.55
N HIS A 849 49.61 25.82 2.56
CA HIS A 849 50.82 26.62 2.74
C HIS A 849 50.50 27.87 3.58
N ARG A 850 49.53 28.68 3.14
CA ARG A 850 49.13 29.90 3.84
C ARG A 850 48.68 29.65 5.29
N PHE A 851 47.72 28.76 5.50
CA PHE A 851 47.13 28.54 6.83
C PHE A 851 48.08 27.80 7.79
N SER A 852 49.04 27.02 7.29
CA SER A 852 50.09 26.42 8.11
C SER A 852 51.02 27.49 8.69
N MET A 853 51.40 28.52 7.91
CA MET A 853 52.12 29.69 8.40
C MET A 853 51.32 30.46 9.46
N THR A 854 50.01 30.70 9.22
CA THR A 854 49.14 31.37 10.21
C THR A 854 49.10 30.62 11.54
N LEU A 855 49.00 29.28 11.52
CA LEU A 855 49.03 28.45 12.74
C LEU A 855 50.42 28.37 13.38
N PHE A 856 51.51 28.35 12.60
CA PHE A 856 52.87 28.42 13.14
C PHE A 856 53.12 29.74 13.88
N GLY A 857 52.74 30.87 13.27
CA GLY A 857 52.78 32.19 13.91
C GLY A 857 51.84 32.33 15.12
N ALA A 858 50.71 31.61 15.14
CA ALA A 858 49.87 31.49 16.34
C ALA A 858 50.54 30.67 17.45
N SER A 859 51.23 29.58 17.09
CA SER A 859 51.96 28.69 18.00
C SER A 859 53.06 29.43 18.74
N ILE A 860 53.88 30.21 18.02
CA ILE A 860 54.94 31.06 18.62
C ILE A 860 54.37 32.04 19.66
N LYS A 861 53.18 32.62 19.42
CA LYS A 861 52.54 33.55 20.36
C LYS A 861 52.05 32.88 21.64
N SER A 862 51.77 31.58 21.63
CA SER A 862 51.33 30.79 22.78
C SER A 862 52.47 30.16 23.59
N VAL A 863 53.70 30.18 23.09
CA VAL A 863 54.87 29.65 23.82
C VAL A 863 55.07 30.43 25.13
N LYS A 864 55.08 29.71 26.26
CA LYS A 864 55.31 30.28 27.59
C LYS A 864 56.76 30.76 27.72
N TYR A 865 57.00 31.75 28.58
CA TYR A 865 58.33 32.34 28.77
C TYR A 865 59.40 31.29 29.17
N THR A 866 59.01 30.32 30.01
CA THR A 866 59.86 29.20 30.45
C THR A 866 60.35 28.32 29.30
N ASP A 867 59.53 28.19 28.26
CA ASP A 867 59.68 27.15 27.24
C ASP A 867 60.32 27.70 25.95
N LYS A 868 60.58 29.02 25.90
CA LYS A 868 61.09 29.72 24.71
C LYS A 868 62.33 29.05 24.10
N LYS A 869 63.31 28.69 24.94
CA LYS A 869 64.56 28.03 24.50
C LYS A 869 64.31 26.70 23.78
N GLY A 870 63.23 25.99 24.10
CA GLY A 870 62.92 24.68 23.53
C GLY A 870 62.30 24.71 22.12
N VAL A 871 61.94 25.89 21.62
CA VAL A 871 61.47 26.11 20.24
C VAL A 871 62.29 27.17 19.49
N GLU A 872 63.29 27.76 20.14
CA GLU A 872 64.13 28.82 19.58
C GLU A 872 64.84 28.38 18.29
N SER A 873 65.35 27.15 18.23
CA SER A 873 65.90 26.56 17.00
C SER A 873 64.87 26.50 15.86
N GLN A 874 63.66 25.97 16.12
CA GLN A 874 62.60 25.90 15.11
C GLN A 874 62.17 27.28 14.61
N VAL A 875 62.20 28.29 15.49
CA VAL A 875 61.93 29.68 15.09
C VAL A 875 63.06 30.19 14.19
N LEU A 876 64.33 29.95 14.52
CA LEU A 876 65.48 30.32 13.69
C LEU A 876 65.46 29.62 12.33
N ASP A 877 65.22 28.30 12.30
CA ASP A 877 65.09 27.49 11.08
C ASP A 877 63.97 28.01 10.15
N SER A 878 62.89 28.54 10.74
CA SER A 878 61.78 29.11 9.98
C SER A 878 62.08 30.45 9.29
N LEU A 879 63.09 31.20 9.72
CA LEU A 879 63.32 32.58 9.26
C LEU A 879 63.67 32.65 7.78
N VAL A 880 64.54 31.76 7.29
CA VAL A 880 65.00 31.82 5.89
C VAL A 880 63.87 31.43 4.91
N PRO A 881 63.12 30.33 5.11
CA PRO A 881 61.96 30.03 4.26
C PRO A 881 60.91 31.14 4.30
N LEU A 882 60.54 31.64 5.48
CA LEU A 882 59.58 32.75 5.59
C LEU A 882 60.08 34.01 4.87
N LEU A 883 61.37 34.33 4.97
CA LEU A 883 61.98 35.45 4.26
C LEU A 883 61.83 35.27 2.74
N LEU A 884 62.10 34.08 2.19
CA LEU A 884 61.89 33.79 0.77
C LEU A 884 60.40 33.92 0.37
N TYR A 885 59.49 33.30 1.12
CA TYR A 885 58.04 33.38 0.87
C TYR A 885 57.47 34.79 1.08
N SER A 886 58.21 35.74 1.67
CA SER A 886 57.82 37.16 1.70
C SER A 886 57.79 37.82 0.31
N GLN A 887 58.37 37.15 -0.70
CA GLN A 887 58.42 37.54 -2.11
C GLN A 887 57.65 36.55 -3.02
N ASP A 888 56.79 35.71 -2.45
CA ASP A 888 55.96 34.77 -3.21
C ASP A 888 55.02 35.50 -4.19
N GLU A 889 54.77 34.92 -5.36
CA GLU A 889 53.87 35.49 -6.39
C GLU A 889 52.43 35.59 -5.87
N ASN A 890 52.03 34.74 -4.92
CA ASN A 890 50.74 34.82 -4.25
C ASN A 890 50.81 35.84 -3.10
N ASP A 891 50.27 37.04 -3.37
CA ASP A 891 50.14 38.16 -2.43
C ASP A 891 49.63 37.75 -1.03
N ALA A 892 48.73 36.76 -0.94
CA ALA A 892 48.18 36.29 0.33
C ALA A 892 49.19 35.47 1.14
N ILE A 893 49.99 34.62 0.49
CA ILE A 893 51.09 33.87 1.11
C ILE A 893 52.18 34.86 1.53
N ALA A 894 52.59 35.77 0.63
CA ALA A 894 53.59 36.78 0.92
C ALA A 894 53.20 37.71 2.09
N ALA A 895 51.91 38.08 2.20
CA ALA A 895 51.40 38.87 3.32
C ALA A 895 51.45 38.12 4.65
N GLU A 896 50.98 36.87 4.71
CA GLU A 896 51.03 36.05 5.93
C GLU A 896 52.48 35.75 6.32
N SER A 897 53.37 35.45 5.38
CA SER A 897 54.78 35.20 5.66
C SER A 897 55.46 36.42 6.30
N ARG A 898 55.27 37.64 5.75
CA ARG A 898 55.73 38.90 6.37
C ARG A 898 55.16 39.10 7.78
N GLN A 899 53.90 38.72 8.00
CA GLN A 899 53.28 38.76 9.32
C GLN A 899 53.93 37.76 10.30
N VAL A 900 54.25 36.55 9.86
CA VAL A 900 54.92 35.52 10.67
C VAL A 900 56.38 35.88 10.95
N LEU A 901 57.14 36.43 9.99
CA LEU A 901 58.47 37.01 10.22
C LEU A 901 58.44 38.06 11.34
N THR A 902 57.43 38.94 11.35
CA THR A 902 57.25 39.95 12.40
C THR A 902 57.06 39.31 13.77
N ILE A 903 56.40 38.15 13.83
CA ILE A 903 56.16 37.38 15.07
C ILE A 903 57.47 36.69 15.52
N CYS A 904 58.20 36.05 14.61
CA CYS A 904 59.49 35.41 14.88
C CYS A 904 60.52 36.43 15.39
N ALA A 905 60.67 37.58 14.72
CA ALA A 905 61.56 38.65 15.15
C ALA A 905 61.19 39.20 16.54
N ARG A 906 59.89 39.40 16.81
CA ARG A 906 59.43 39.82 18.15
C ARG A 906 59.68 38.75 19.22
N PHE A 907 59.61 37.47 18.87
CA PHE A 907 59.92 36.37 19.78
C PHE A 907 61.40 36.37 20.19
N LEU A 908 62.30 36.56 19.21
CA LEU A 908 63.76 36.66 19.35
C LEU A 908 64.25 38.03 19.88
N LYS A 909 63.37 39.04 19.94
CA LYS A 909 63.65 40.45 20.26
C LYS A 909 64.49 41.20 19.19
N TRP A 910 64.53 40.68 17.97
CA TRP A 910 65.23 41.25 16.82
C TRP A 910 64.49 42.46 16.22
N LYS A 911 65.26 43.41 15.65
CA LYS A 911 64.74 44.54 14.87
C LYS A 911 65.07 44.35 13.39
N LEU A 912 64.22 43.62 12.67
CA LEU A 912 64.37 43.39 11.23
C LEU A 912 64.49 44.72 10.44
N PRO A 913 65.40 44.81 9.44
CA PRO A 913 65.49 45.95 8.54
C PRO A 913 64.16 46.22 7.82
N GLN A 914 63.86 47.50 7.52
CA GLN A 914 62.63 47.86 6.78
C GLN A 914 62.54 47.18 5.40
N ALA A 915 63.70 46.93 4.76
CA ALA A 915 63.84 46.16 3.53
C ALA A 915 63.12 44.79 3.56
N VAL A 916 63.05 44.11 4.71
CA VAL A 916 62.36 42.81 4.85
C VAL A 916 60.85 42.91 4.61
N TYR A 917 60.26 44.09 4.79
CA TYR A 917 58.83 44.35 4.60
C TYR A 917 58.51 44.98 3.23
N CYS A 918 59.52 45.16 2.38
CA CYS A 918 59.31 45.70 1.04
C CYS A 918 58.49 44.72 0.19
N LYS A 919 57.54 45.26 -0.57
CA LYS A 919 56.73 44.50 -1.53
C LYS A 919 57.37 44.41 -2.91
N ASP A 920 58.30 45.32 -3.22
CA ASP A 920 58.95 45.36 -4.52
C ASP A 920 59.92 44.17 -4.65
N PRO A 921 59.89 43.43 -5.76
CA PRO A 921 60.76 42.29 -5.97
C PRO A 921 62.24 42.62 -5.76
N TRP A 922 62.91 41.81 -4.95
CA TRP A 922 64.31 42.01 -4.54
C TRP A 922 65.33 42.22 -5.66
N PHE A 923 65.07 41.74 -6.88
CA PHE A 923 65.94 42.00 -8.03
C PHE A 923 65.94 43.48 -8.49
N ILE A 924 64.94 44.27 -8.09
CA ILE A 924 64.83 45.70 -8.42
C ILE A 924 65.77 46.54 -7.55
N ASN A 925 66.02 46.13 -6.29
CA ASN A 925 66.80 46.92 -5.33
C ASN A 925 67.83 46.07 -4.57
N PRO A 926 68.95 45.66 -5.20
CA PRO A 926 69.92 44.74 -4.61
C PRO A 926 70.64 45.27 -3.34
N SER A 927 70.60 46.58 -3.09
CA SER A 927 71.06 47.18 -1.82
C SER A 927 70.25 46.69 -0.62
N ASP A 928 68.96 46.45 -0.82
CA ASP A 928 68.03 46.05 0.23
C ASP A 928 68.29 44.59 0.60
N VAL A 929 68.49 43.73 -0.41
CA VAL A 929 68.93 42.34 -0.25
C VAL A 929 70.26 42.26 0.51
N ALA A 930 71.25 43.06 0.12
CA ALA A 930 72.54 43.10 0.81
C ALA A 930 72.43 43.55 2.27
N THR A 931 71.46 44.42 2.58
CA THR A 931 71.17 44.87 3.95
C THR A 931 70.48 43.77 4.76
N ILE A 932 69.55 43.04 4.15
CA ILE A 932 68.88 41.88 4.75
C ILE A 932 69.91 40.77 5.05
N CYS A 933 70.72 40.37 4.07
CA CYS A 933 71.73 39.32 4.25
C CYS A 933 72.75 39.68 5.34
N LYS A 934 73.23 40.93 5.38
CA LYS A 934 74.13 41.38 6.47
C LYS A 934 73.48 41.27 7.85
N PHE A 935 72.20 41.62 7.97
CA PHE A 935 71.48 41.50 9.24
C PHE A 935 71.41 40.04 9.72
N PHE A 936 70.96 39.12 8.86
CA PHE A 936 70.82 37.70 9.25
C PHE A 936 72.17 36.99 9.48
N VAL A 937 73.26 37.44 8.87
CA VAL A 937 74.63 36.91 9.11
C VAL A 937 75.28 37.47 10.37
N CYS A 938 74.83 38.64 10.88
CA CYS A 938 75.37 39.25 12.10
C CYS A 938 74.60 38.91 13.39
N GLU A 939 73.39 38.34 13.28
CA GLU A 939 72.53 37.96 14.42
C GLU A 939 72.43 36.42 14.61
N GLN A 940 73.08 35.62 13.74
CA GLN A 940 73.36 34.19 13.95
C GLN A 940 74.65 33.99 14.74
#